data_AF-A0A917UEK8-F1
#
_entry.id   AF-A0A917UEK8-F1
#
_cell.length_a   1.000
_cell.length_b   1.000
_cell.length_c   1.000
_cell.angle_alpha   90.00
_cell.angle_beta   90.00
_cell.angle_gamma   90.00
#
_symmetry.space_group_name_H-M   'P 1'
#
loop_
_entity.id
_entity.type
_entity.pdbx_description
1 polymer ?
#
loop_
_entity_poly.entity_id
_entity_poly.type
_entity_poly.pdbx_seq_one_letter_code
_entity_poly.pdbx_strand_id
1 'polypeptide(L)'
;MPSLSRRRLLQTTGAAALATTIVPDQAAEAVLAPARADIGVGAYPFDLGQVRLTAGRFLDNQNRTLSYLRFVDVERLLYNFRANHRLSTNGAAATGGWDAPTFPFRTHMQGHLLTAWAQAWAALGDTVCRDKANAMVAALAACQTNNPTAGFTAGYLSGFPEADFTALEAGTLNNGNVPWYCIHKTLAGLLDVWRLIGTTQARDVLLALAGWVDWRTARLSPSQLQATLAVEFGGMNAVLTDLYQHTGDTRWLATAQRFDHTAVFNPLAANLDQLNGLHANTQVPKWIGAAREYKATGTTRYRDIAVNAWTITVNAHTYAIGGNSQAEHFRAPNAIAGYLTNDTCEQCNTYNMLKLTRELWLLQPDNTTHFDFYERALLNHLIGAQNPADTHGHITYFTPLKPGGRRGVGPAWGGGTWSTDYDSFWCCQGTAVETNTKLADSIYFHNGTTLTVNLYVPSVLTWTQQNVTITQTTTYPTSDTTTLTIQGSGTWTMRIRIPAWTTGATVTINGTTQTATPGTYASITRTWASGDTVTVKLPMQVAVKSANDNANVVSVHYGPVVLAGNYGNTALTALPALATSSVTRTSTTALQFTASADGTNVGLGPFQDAHGFNYTVYWSTGGTNFRLVNAASGLVLGIQNMSTADGGPALQWTDSGTADHDWELVVDGTAVRLRNRNSGKVLGVQNMSTADNAIVLQWADNGTADHRWTVVDNGDGGHKLRNVNSGKLLGIQGNSTANGAQAVQTPDDGSADNLWRFVPNGARRIQNLASGRVLGVTNMSTADNALVVQWDDNGTADHLWTAVVDGAYLRLRNTNSGKVLGVENNGTGNGTRAVQLPDTGSNDRRWRLRYSGNGCFRIQSANGGRVLGVTGASTAQGAQILVWDDNGTNDHLWRFL
;
A
#
# COMPACT_ATOMS: atom_id res chain seq x y z
N MET A 1 -12.24 -58.44 -12.43
CA MET A 1 -11.33 -57.33 -12.09
C MET A 1 -11.33 -56.33 -13.23
N PRO A 2 -11.76 -55.08 -12.96
CA PRO A 2 -10.99 -53.91 -13.39
C PRO A 2 -10.68 -53.00 -12.19
N SER A 3 -9.54 -52.30 -12.29
CA SER A 3 -8.89 -51.51 -11.26
C SER A 3 -9.57 -50.15 -11.02
N LEU A 4 -9.89 -49.87 -9.75
CA LEU A 4 -10.34 -48.56 -9.26
C LEU A 4 -9.12 -47.66 -9.01
N SER A 5 -9.16 -46.42 -9.53
CA SER A 5 -8.08 -45.44 -9.39
C SER A 5 -8.10 -44.74 -8.02
N ARG A 6 -6.90 -44.43 -7.50
CA ARG A 6 -6.58 -43.86 -6.17
C ARG A 6 -7.23 -42.51 -5.82
N ARG A 7 -8.14 -41.96 -6.62
CA ARG A 7 -8.64 -40.57 -6.47
C ARG A 7 -10.03 -40.43 -5.84
N ARG A 8 -10.65 -41.52 -5.36
CA ARG A 8 -12.01 -41.50 -4.76
C ARG A 8 -12.16 -42.10 -3.37
N LEU A 9 -11.06 -42.40 -2.65
CA LEU A 9 -11.11 -43.00 -1.30
C LEU A 9 -10.92 -41.99 -0.15
N LEU A 10 -11.35 -40.73 -0.29
CA LEU A 10 -11.27 -39.70 0.77
C LEU A 10 -12.53 -38.84 0.90
N GLN A 11 -13.70 -39.40 0.57
CA GLN A 11 -14.99 -38.77 0.86
C GLN A 11 -15.93 -39.84 1.39
N THR A 12 -15.82 -40.16 2.68
CA THR A 12 -16.85 -40.70 3.61
C THR A 12 -16.16 -41.51 4.70
N THR A 13 -15.87 -40.86 5.83
CA THR A 13 -15.83 -41.46 7.18
C THR A 13 -15.50 -40.35 8.17
N GLY A 14 -16.53 -39.57 8.52
CA GLY A 14 -16.53 -38.75 9.72
C GLY A 14 -17.18 -39.56 10.84
N ALA A 15 -16.41 -39.92 11.86
CA ALA A 15 -16.87 -40.11 13.24
C ALA A 15 -15.68 -40.51 14.12
N ALA A 16 -15.39 -39.67 15.11
CA ALA A 16 -14.73 -39.99 16.38
C ALA A 16 -13.42 -40.80 16.33
N ALA A 17 -12.30 -40.12 16.05
CA ALA A 17 -11.02 -40.51 16.63
C ALA A 17 -10.67 -39.46 17.69
N LEU A 18 -10.86 -39.82 18.97
CA LEU A 18 -10.24 -39.15 20.09
C LEU A 18 -8.72 -39.32 19.93
N ALA A 19 -8.09 -38.37 19.24
CA ALA A 19 -6.65 -38.26 19.24
C ALA A 19 -6.24 -37.85 20.66
N THR A 20 -5.73 -38.79 21.43
CA THR A 20 -4.88 -38.49 22.59
C THR A 20 -3.70 -37.68 22.06
N THR A 21 -3.79 -36.36 22.15
CA THR A 21 -2.68 -35.46 21.90
C THR A 21 -1.63 -35.75 22.96
N ILE A 22 -0.57 -36.44 22.55
CA ILE A 22 0.74 -36.30 23.20
C ILE A 22 1.03 -34.81 23.11
N VAL A 23 0.86 -34.10 24.22
CA VAL A 23 1.31 -32.71 24.37
C VAL A 23 2.83 -32.79 24.21
N PRO A 24 3.42 -32.26 23.12
CA PRO A 24 4.86 -32.14 23.06
C PRO A 24 5.29 -31.19 24.19
N ASP A 25 6.45 -31.48 24.78
CA ASP A 25 7.12 -30.71 25.83
C ASP A 25 6.87 -29.20 25.75
N GLN A 26 6.68 -28.58 26.92
CA GLN A 26 6.38 -27.16 27.08
C GLN A 26 7.15 -26.26 26.11
N ALA A 27 6.42 -25.42 25.38
CA ALA A 27 6.99 -24.38 24.54
C ALA A 27 7.85 -23.41 25.39
N ALA A 28 9.01 -23.01 24.86
CA ALA A 28 9.92 -22.11 25.54
C ALA A 28 9.33 -20.69 25.68
N GLU A 29 9.15 -20.21 26.90
CA GLU A 29 8.93 -18.79 27.22
C GLU A 29 10.18 -17.98 26.81
N ALA A 30 10.05 -16.65 26.71
CA ALA A 30 11.23 -15.81 26.52
C ALA A 30 12.20 -16.07 27.69
N VAL A 31 13.42 -16.50 27.38
CA VAL A 31 14.35 -17.00 28.41
C VAL A 31 14.79 -15.89 29.35
N LEU A 32 14.83 -14.64 28.86
CA LEU A 32 15.29 -13.50 29.64
C LEU A 32 14.31 -12.32 29.58
N ALA A 33 13.73 -11.99 30.73
CA ALA A 33 12.95 -10.78 30.91
C ALA A 33 13.81 -9.52 30.78
N PRO A 34 13.25 -8.39 30.29
CA PRO A 34 13.96 -7.12 30.28
C PRO A 34 14.22 -6.62 31.71
N ALA A 35 15.36 -5.95 31.92
CA ALA A 35 15.71 -5.35 33.21
C ALA A 35 14.85 -4.12 33.55
N ARG A 36 14.20 -3.53 32.54
CA ARG A 36 13.34 -2.35 32.66
C ARG A 36 12.02 -2.57 31.93
N ALA A 37 10.95 -2.03 32.51
CA ALA A 37 9.65 -1.98 31.84
C ALA A 37 9.61 -0.84 30.80
N ASP A 38 8.87 -1.07 29.72
CA ASP A 38 8.55 -0.03 28.74
C ASP A 38 7.54 0.98 29.34
N ILE A 39 7.83 2.27 29.21
CA ILE A 39 6.98 3.38 29.66
C ILE A 39 5.81 3.58 28.69
N GLY A 40 4.61 3.83 29.24
CA GLY A 40 3.42 4.23 28.48
C GLY A 40 2.73 3.09 27.72
N VAL A 41 3.19 1.84 27.89
CA VAL A 41 2.59 0.66 27.26
C VAL A 41 1.32 0.23 28.00
N GLY A 42 0.23 0.02 27.26
CA GLY A 42 -1.08 -0.41 27.77
C GLY A 42 -1.47 -1.85 27.39
N ALA A 43 -0.63 -2.56 26.64
CA ALA A 43 -0.79 -3.97 26.30
C ALA A 43 0.57 -4.60 26.02
N TYR A 44 0.70 -5.90 26.27
CA TYR A 44 1.94 -6.65 26.13
C TYR A 44 1.74 -7.82 25.15
N PRO A 45 2.72 -8.11 24.30
CA PRO A 45 2.65 -9.31 23.48
C PRO A 45 2.82 -10.56 24.35
N PHE A 46 2.23 -11.66 23.90
CA PHE A 46 2.58 -12.97 24.43
C PHE A 46 3.98 -13.38 23.97
N ASP A 47 4.64 -14.23 24.75
CA ASP A 47 5.89 -14.86 24.32
C ASP A 47 5.62 -15.75 23.10
N LEU A 48 6.61 -15.83 22.19
CA LEU A 48 6.46 -16.55 20.92
C LEU A 48 6.02 -18.01 21.11
N GLY A 49 6.48 -18.68 22.17
CA GLY A 49 6.12 -20.06 22.47
C GLY A 49 4.68 -20.26 22.92
N GLN A 50 4.01 -19.21 23.41
CA GLN A 50 2.64 -19.28 23.93
C GLN A 50 1.57 -19.30 22.83
N VAL A 51 1.90 -18.90 21.59
CA VAL A 51 0.94 -18.87 20.47
C VAL A 51 1.41 -19.76 19.34
N ARG A 52 0.64 -20.80 19.05
CA ARG A 52 0.91 -21.78 18.00
C ARG A 52 -0.04 -21.61 16.83
N LEU A 53 0.49 -21.52 15.62
CA LEU A 53 -0.33 -21.60 14.40
C LEU A 53 -0.86 -23.02 14.23
N THR A 54 -2.11 -23.15 13.80
CA THR A 54 -2.69 -24.42 13.34
C THR A 54 -2.84 -24.43 11.83
N ALA A 55 -3.39 -25.51 11.26
CA ALA A 55 -3.52 -25.70 9.81
C ALA A 55 -4.11 -24.47 9.10
N GLY A 56 -3.38 -23.96 8.11
CA GLY A 56 -3.75 -22.77 7.34
C GLY A 56 -2.54 -22.13 6.66
N ARG A 57 -2.79 -21.12 5.82
CA ARG A 57 -1.76 -20.47 4.98
C ARG A 57 -0.56 -19.94 5.76
N PHE A 58 -0.78 -19.45 6.99
CA PHE A 58 0.29 -18.86 7.79
C PHE A 58 1.25 -19.94 8.29
N LEU A 59 0.74 -21.11 8.70
CA LEU A 59 1.55 -22.26 9.07
C LEU A 59 2.33 -22.80 7.84
N ASP A 60 1.71 -22.82 6.66
CA ASP A 60 2.41 -23.21 5.42
C ASP A 60 3.60 -22.30 5.12
N ASN A 61 3.43 -20.97 5.29
CA ASN A 61 4.50 -20.01 5.10
C ASN A 61 5.65 -20.20 6.12
N GLN A 62 5.29 -20.38 7.40
CA GLN A 62 6.24 -20.70 8.46
C GLN A 62 7.03 -21.97 8.13
N ASN A 63 6.35 -23.05 7.73
CA ASN A 63 6.98 -24.34 7.43
C ASN A 63 7.99 -24.27 6.28
N ARG A 64 7.68 -23.57 5.18
CA ARG A 64 8.65 -23.36 4.08
C ARG A 64 9.89 -22.60 4.56
N THR A 65 9.71 -21.56 5.38
CA THR A 65 10.83 -20.82 5.95
C THR A 65 11.66 -21.68 6.91
N LEU A 66 11.03 -22.51 7.75
CA LEU A 66 11.76 -23.45 8.62
C LEU A 66 12.59 -24.45 7.82
N SER A 67 12.07 -24.95 6.69
CA SER A 67 12.84 -25.81 5.78
C SER A 67 14.11 -25.10 5.30
N TYR A 68 14.00 -23.84 4.86
CA TYR A 68 15.16 -23.05 4.47
C TYR A 68 16.14 -22.81 5.63
N LEU A 69 15.65 -22.43 6.80
CA LEU A 69 16.48 -22.15 7.99
C LEU A 69 17.28 -23.39 8.46
N ARG A 70 16.72 -24.59 8.32
CA ARG A 70 17.40 -25.85 8.63
C ARG A 70 18.39 -26.24 7.53
N PHE A 71 18.11 -25.88 6.29
CA PHE A 71 18.94 -26.16 5.12
C PHE A 71 20.22 -25.32 5.07
N VAL A 72 20.15 -24.01 5.33
CA VAL A 72 21.29 -23.10 5.14
C VAL A 72 22.53 -23.50 5.95
N ASP A 73 23.69 -23.45 5.31
CA ASP A 73 24.98 -23.86 5.88
C ASP A 73 25.67 -22.70 6.63
N VAL A 74 25.86 -22.89 7.94
CA VAL A 74 26.51 -21.92 8.83
C VAL A 74 27.96 -21.66 8.40
N GLU A 75 28.67 -22.67 7.87
CA GLU A 75 30.08 -22.51 7.48
C GLU A 75 30.22 -21.59 6.26
N ARG A 76 29.29 -21.69 5.29
CA ARG A 76 29.24 -20.78 4.13
C ARG A 76 28.89 -19.36 4.56
N LEU A 77 27.92 -19.21 5.48
CA LEU A 77 27.50 -17.92 5.99
C LEU A 77 28.59 -17.22 6.82
N LEU A 78 29.51 -17.98 7.45
CA LEU A 78 30.65 -17.46 8.20
C LEU A 78 31.84 -17.07 7.31
N TYR A 79 31.82 -17.39 6.02
CA TYR A 79 32.94 -17.19 5.11
C TYR A 79 33.51 -15.77 5.19
N ASN A 80 32.65 -14.75 5.04
CA ASN A 80 33.08 -13.35 5.01
C ASN A 80 33.60 -12.85 6.36
N PHE A 81 32.97 -13.25 7.48
CA PHE A 81 33.45 -12.90 8.82
C PHE A 81 34.83 -13.50 9.07
N ARG A 82 35.01 -14.79 8.81
CA ARG A 82 36.30 -15.48 9.01
C ARG A 82 37.39 -14.88 8.15
N ALA A 83 37.12 -14.67 6.85
CA ALA A 83 38.09 -14.09 5.93
C ALA A 83 38.53 -12.68 6.38
N ASN A 84 37.58 -11.82 6.74
CA ASN A 84 37.86 -10.45 7.19
C ASN A 84 38.67 -10.42 8.50
N HIS A 85 38.36 -11.33 9.43
CA HIS A 85 39.04 -11.47 10.72
C HIS A 85 40.26 -12.40 10.68
N ARG A 86 40.81 -12.72 9.49
CA ARG A 86 42.02 -13.54 9.29
C ARG A 86 41.95 -14.94 9.94
N LEU A 87 40.78 -15.55 9.92
CA LEU A 87 40.56 -16.95 10.32
C LEU A 87 40.38 -17.83 9.08
N SER A 88 40.65 -19.13 9.23
CA SER A 88 40.36 -20.13 8.19
C SER A 88 38.87 -20.13 7.85
N THR A 89 38.52 -20.17 6.57
CA THR A 89 37.13 -20.37 6.09
C THR A 89 36.71 -21.83 6.12
N ASN A 90 37.57 -22.74 6.61
CA ASN A 90 37.36 -24.19 6.64
C ASN A 90 37.07 -24.82 5.26
N GLY A 91 37.55 -24.20 4.19
CA GLY A 91 37.27 -24.65 2.82
C GLY A 91 35.81 -24.48 2.40
N ALA A 92 35.01 -23.71 3.16
CA ALA A 92 33.62 -23.45 2.82
C ALA A 92 33.50 -22.66 1.49
N ALA A 93 32.49 -23.00 0.70
CA ALA A 93 32.16 -22.25 -0.51
C ALA A 93 31.58 -20.88 -0.16
N ALA A 94 32.09 -19.83 -0.79
CA ALA A 94 31.55 -18.49 -0.65
C ALA A 94 30.07 -18.42 -1.10
N THR A 95 29.36 -17.46 -0.55
CA THR A 95 28.03 -17.04 -0.98
C THR A 95 28.13 -16.09 -2.18
N GLY A 96 27.03 -15.92 -2.91
CA GLY A 96 26.88 -14.98 -4.01
C GLY A 96 25.99 -13.79 -3.65
N GLY A 97 25.52 -13.07 -4.66
CA GLY A 97 24.60 -11.94 -4.49
C GLY A 97 25.15 -10.85 -3.57
N TRP A 98 24.30 -10.34 -2.69
CA TRP A 98 24.65 -9.27 -1.75
C TRP A 98 25.50 -9.74 -0.56
N ASP A 99 25.81 -11.04 -0.48
CA ASP A 99 26.76 -11.58 0.48
C ASP A 99 28.04 -12.09 -0.20
N ALA A 100 28.23 -11.85 -1.50
CA ALA A 100 29.47 -12.20 -2.16
C ALA A 100 30.67 -11.52 -1.49
N PRO A 101 31.87 -12.13 -1.47
CA PRO A 101 33.05 -11.56 -0.81
C PRO A 101 33.44 -10.15 -1.30
N THR A 102 33.09 -9.83 -2.55
CA THR A 102 33.34 -8.52 -3.17
C THR A 102 32.19 -7.52 -2.99
N PHE A 103 31.05 -7.95 -2.44
CA PHE A 103 29.89 -7.09 -2.28
C PHE A 103 30.10 -6.12 -1.10
N PRO A 104 29.81 -4.81 -1.25
CA PRO A 104 30.23 -3.79 -0.27
C PRO A 104 29.65 -4.00 1.13
N PHE A 105 28.35 -4.30 1.23
CA PHE A 105 27.65 -4.44 2.51
C PHE A 105 27.23 -5.89 2.82
N ARG A 106 28.09 -6.84 2.45
CA ARG A 106 28.01 -8.26 2.86
C ARG A 106 27.88 -8.42 4.38
N THR A 107 27.52 -9.62 4.83
CA THR A 107 27.29 -10.02 6.23
C THR A 107 26.00 -9.54 6.91
N HIS A 108 25.16 -8.75 6.23
CA HIS A 108 23.91 -8.29 6.81
C HIS A 108 22.88 -9.42 7.03
N MET A 109 22.85 -10.41 6.13
CA MET A 109 21.89 -11.53 6.16
C MET A 109 22.08 -12.42 7.39
N GLN A 110 23.31 -12.58 7.86
CA GLN A 110 23.67 -13.42 8.99
C GLN A 110 23.00 -12.92 10.27
N GLY A 111 22.88 -11.60 10.43
CA GLY A 111 22.09 -11.01 11.52
C GLY A 111 20.61 -11.37 11.45
N HIS A 112 20.02 -11.29 10.26
CA HIS A 112 18.62 -11.72 10.03
C HIS A 112 18.40 -13.21 10.33
N LEU A 113 19.34 -14.07 9.93
CA LEU A 113 19.29 -15.51 10.20
C LEU A 113 19.43 -15.83 11.69
N LEU A 114 20.29 -15.12 12.43
CA LEU A 114 20.37 -15.23 13.89
C LEU A 114 19.02 -14.93 14.54
N THR A 115 18.36 -13.83 14.16
CA THR A 115 17.01 -13.51 14.63
C THR A 115 16.01 -14.61 14.26
N ALA A 116 15.98 -15.07 13.00
CA ALA A 116 15.03 -16.07 12.55
C ALA A 116 15.22 -17.44 13.23
N TRP A 117 16.47 -17.87 13.46
CA TRP A 117 16.77 -19.10 14.21
C TRP A 117 16.37 -18.97 15.69
N ALA A 118 16.63 -17.82 16.31
CA ALA A 118 16.23 -17.55 17.68
C ALA A 118 14.69 -17.53 17.83
N GLN A 119 13.98 -16.94 16.85
CA GLN A 119 12.52 -16.96 16.79
C GLN A 119 11.99 -18.37 16.57
N ALA A 120 12.59 -19.19 15.70
CA ALA A 120 12.19 -20.58 15.50
C ALA A 120 12.37 -21.41 16.78
N TRP A 121 13.45 -21.19 17.54
CA TRP A 121 13.64 -21.80 18.85
C TRP A 121 12.56 -21.36 19.85
N ALA A 122 12.38 -20.07 20.07
CA ALA A 122 11.40 -19.58 21.05
C ALA A 122 9.96 -19.95 20.67
N ALA A 123 9.62 -19.85 19.39
CA ALA A 123 8.29 -20.17 18.91
C ALA A 123 8.03 -21.67 18.89
N LEU A 124 9.04 -22.54 18.63
CA LEU A 124 8.81 -23.96 18.28
C LEU A 124 9.64 -24.99 19.03
N GLY A 125 10.63 -24.59 19.83
CA GLY A 125 11.60 -25.52 20.41
C GLY A 125 12.50 -26.17 19.35
N ASP A 126 12.69 -25.55 18.19
CA ASP A 126 13.49 -26.11 17.09
C ASP A 126 14.98 -26.15 17.45
N THR A 127 15.45 -27.34 17.85
CA THR A 127 16.84 -27.55 18.28
C THR A 127 17.86 -27.37 17.17
N VAL A 128 17.51 -27.67 15.92
CA VAL A 128 18.41 -27.46 14.76
C VAL A 128 18.68 -25.98 14.57
N CYS A 129 17.65 -25.15 14.64
CA CYS A 129 17.79 -23.69 14.56
C CYS A 129 18.60 -23.14 15.74
N ARG A 130 18.30 -23.59 16.97
CA ARG A 130 19.08 -23.23 18.17
C ARG A 130 20.56 -23.55 18.02
N ASP A 131 20.89 -24.76 17.57
CA ASP A 131 22.26 -25.22 17.47
C ASP A 131 23.04 -24.46 16.38
N LYS A 132 22.38 -24.14 15.25
CA LYS A 132 22.94 -23.26 14.21
C LYS A 132 23.22 -21.85 14.72
N ALA A 133 22.28 -21.25 15.46
CA ALA A 133 22.47 -19.92 16.06
C ALA A 133 23.65 -19.92 17.03
N ASN A 134 23.76 -20.92 17.90
CA ASN A 134 24.87 -21.05 18.84
C ASN A 134 26.22 -21.28 18.14
N ALA A 135 26.25 -22.10 17.09
CA ALA A 135 27.46 -22.32 16.29
C ALA A 135 27.93 -21.02 15.60
N MET A 136 26.99 -20.26 15.03
CA MET A 136 27.27 -18.95 14.44
C MET A 136 27.85 -18.00 15.51
N VAL A 137 27.21 -17.88 16.67
CA VAL A 137 27.69 -17.05 17.79
C VAL A 137 29.10 -17.42 18.23
N ALA A 138 29.40 -18.72 18.38
CA ALA A 138 30.73 -19.18 18.78
C ALA A 138 31.80 -18.78 17.76
N ALA A 139 31.50 -18.86 16.47
CA ALA A 139 32.42 -18.44 15.42
C ALA A 139 32.57 -16.91 15.34
N LEU A 140 31.51 -16.15 15.57
CA LEU A 140 31.57 -14.69 15.68
C LEU A 140 32.43 -14.25 16.89
N ALA A 141 32.32 -14.95 18.03
CA ALA A 141 33.18 -14.74 19.19
C ALA A 141 34.66 -14.99 18.87
N ALA A 142 34.96 -16.04 18.10
CA ALA A 142 36.32 -16.31 17.62
C ALA A 142 36.84 -15.19 16.71
N CYS A 143 36.00 -14.65 15.82
CA CYS A 143 36.34 -13.51 14.97
C CYS A 143 36.69 -12.26 15.80
N GLN A 144 35.85 -11.89 16.78
CA GLN A 144 36.13 -10.78 17.69
C GLN A 144 37.42 -10.99 18.50
N THR A 145 37.64 -12.21 18.99
CA THR A 145 38.87 -12.56 19.74
C THR A 145 40.12 -12.37 18.88
N ASN A 146 40.03 -12.59 17.57
CA ASN A 146 41.16 -12.44 16.65
C ASN A 146 41.37 -10.99 16.14
N ASN A 147 40.60 -10.01 16.62
CA ASN A 147 40.74 -8.61 16.22
C ASN A 147 42.19 -8.06 16.32
N PRO A 148 42.97 -8.34 17.38
CA PRO A 148 44.36 -7.88 17.44
C PRO A 148 45.23 -8.40 16.29
N THR A 149 45.06 -9.67 15.92
CA THR A 149 45.76 -10.30 14.77
C THR A 149 45.27 -9.74 13.43
N ALA A 150 43.97 -9.45 13.34
CA ALA A 150 43.34 -8.87 12.15
C ALA A 150 43.68 -7.38 11.95
N GLY A 151 44.08 -6.69 13.02
CA GLY A 151 44.34 -5.25 13.03
C GLY A 151 43.09 -4.40 13.26
N PHE A 152 42.06 -4.97 13.88
CA PHE A 152 40.82 -4.26 14.22
C PHE A 152 40.76 -3.86 15.68
N THR A 153 39.99 -2.81 15.97
CA THR A 153 39.68 -2.37 17.33
C THR A 153 38.92 -3.47 18.07
N ALA A 154 39.14 -3.59 19.38
CA ALA A 154 38.44 -4.54 20.23
C ALA A 154 36.90 -4.37 20.10
N GLY A 155 36.19 -5.50 19.97
CA GLY A 155 34.73 -5.54 19.82
C GLY A 155 34.22 -5.43 18.38
N TYR A 156 35.02 -4.93 17.42
CA TYR A 156 34.63 -4.86 16.01
C TYR A 156 34.23 -6.24 15.46
N LEU A 157 33.18 -6.29 14.65
CA LEU A 157 32.71 -7.52 14.03
C LEU A 157 31.90 -7.21 12.75
N SER A 158 32.44 -7.58 11.59
CA SER A 158 31.73 -7.56 10.30
C SER A 158 32.49 -8.40 9.25
N GLY A 159 31.90 -8.58 8.06
CA GLY A 159 32.60 -9.17 6.91
C GLY A 159 33.46 -8.19 6.10
N PHE A 160 33.54 -6.91 6.48
CA PHE A 160 34.22 -5.86 5.74
C PHE A 160 35.21 -5.07 6.63
N PRO A 161 36.20 -4.37 6.05
CA PRO A 161 37.25 -3.76 6.85
C PRO A 161 36.71 -2.60 7.70
N GLU A 162 37.27 -2.43 8.90
CA GLU A 162 36.92 -1.33 9.82
C GLU A 162 37.20 0.07 9.21
N ALA A 163 38.06 0.13 8.19
CA ALA A 163 38.39 1.36 7.46
C ALA A 163 37.19 1.99 6.72
N ASP A 164 36.14 1.21 6.40
CA ASP A 164 34.93 1.75 5.78
C ASP A 164 34.20 2.73 6.70
N PHE A 165 34.27 2.52 8.02
CA PHE A 165 33.74 3.50 8.98
C PHE A 165 34.60 4.76 9.03
N THR A 166 35.93 4.64 8.96
CA THR A 166 36.82 5.81 8.87
C THR A 166 36.52 6.63 7.62
N ALA A 167 36.29 5.97 6.47
CA ALA A 167 35.89 6.64 5.24
C ALA A 167 34.49 7.28 5.35
N LEU A 168 33.54 6.63 6.02
CA LEU A 168 32.21 7.18 6.28
C LEU A 168 32.30 8.46 7.12
N GLU A 169 33.06 8.41 8.22
CA GLU A 169 33.28 9.53 9.15
C GLU A 169 33.98 10.72 8.47
N ALA A 170 34.83 10.45 7.48
CA ALA A 170 35.49 11.45 6.66
C ALA A 170 34.62 11.95 5.48
N GLY A 171 33.46 11.35 5.22
CA GLY A 171 32.61 11.67 4.07
C GLY A 171 33.18 11.21 2.73
N THR A 172 34.10 10.25 2.73
CA THR A 172 34.80 9.75 1.53
C THR A 172 34.42 8.32 1.14
N LEU A 173 33.45 7.70 1.83
CA LEU A 173 32.97 6.36 1.49
C LEU A 173 32.22 6.38 0.15
N ASN A 174 32.75 5.69 -0.85
CA ASN A 174 32.20 5.66 -2.22
C ASN A 174 32.04 4.24 -2.79
N ASN A 175 32.25 3.22 -1.97
CA ASN A 175 32.20 1.81 -2.38
C ASN A 175 30.77 1.22 -2.36
N GLY A 176 29.75 2.01 -1.98
CA GLY A 176 28.36 1.58 -1.89
C GLY A 176 28.01 0.82 -0.59
N ASN A 177 28.91 0.74 0.39
CA ASN A 177 28.63 0.11 1.68
C ASN A 177 27.66 0.98 2.53
N VAL A 178 26.84 0.30 3.34
CA VAL A 178 25.95 0.88 4.35
C VAL A 178 26.35 0.32 5.72
N PRO A 179 27.52 0.71 6.26
CA PRO A 179 28.20 -0.09 7.27
C PRO A 179 27.45 -0.16 8.60
N TRP A 180 26.77 0.92 9.02
CA TRP A 180 25.93 0.91 10.22
C TRP A 180 24.71 0.00 10.08
N TYR A 181 24.13 -0.13 8.88
CA TYR A 181 23.02 -1.07 8.64
C TYR A 181 23.43 -2.52 8.88
N CYS A 182 24.63 -2.92 8.45
CA CYS A 182 25.14 -4.28 8.66
C CYS A 182 25.42 -4.56 10.14
N ILE A 183 26.01 -3.59 10.85
CA ILE A 183 26.23 -3.69 12.30
C ILE A 183 24.90 -3.79 13.04
N HIS A 184 23.89 -3.00 12.65
CA HIS A 184 22.54 -3.11 13.20
C HIS A 184 21.99 -4.54 13.09
N LYS A 185 22.11 -5.21 11.93
CA LYS A 185 21.60 -6.59 11.78
C LYS A 185 22.32 -7.55 12.71
N THR A 186 23.64 -7.43 12.80
CA THR A 186 24.45 -8.30 13.68
C THR A 186 24.08 -8.08 15.16
N LEU A 187 23.94 -6.82 15.59
CA LEU A 187 23.48 -6.50 16.95
C LEU A 187 22.07 -7.06 17.22
N ALA A 188 21.13 -6.88 16.29
CA ALA A 188 19.76 -7.36 16.45
C ALA A 188 19.70 -8.88 16.57
N GLY A 189 20.41 -9.58 15.68
CA GLY A 189 20.51 -11.04 15.70
C GLY A 189 21.14 -11.58 16.99
N LEU A 190 22.23 -10.99 17.45
CA LEU A 190 22.88 -11.40 18.71
C LEU A 190 22.00 -11.12 19.94
N LEU A 191 21.28 -9.98 19.95
CA LEU A 191 20.31 -9.65 20.99
C LEU A 191 19.18 -10.67 21.04
N ASP A 192 18.64 -11.05 19.87
CA ASP A 192 17.58 -12.06 19.78
C ASP A 192 18.06 -13.43 20.24
N VAL A 193 19.26 -13.88 19.85
CA VAL A 193 19.83 -15.14 20.38
C VAL A 193 20.00 -15.07 21.89
N TRP A 194 20.51 -13.95 22.42
CA TRP A 194 20.66 -13.83 23.86
C TRP A 194 19.30 -13.91 24.59
N ARG A 195 18.29 -13.13 24.19
CA ARG A 195 17.02 -13.04 24.92
C ARG A 195 16.05 -14.21 24.68
N LEU A 196 16.12 -14.84 23.51
CA LEU A 196 15.21 -15.93 23.12
C LEU A 196 15.80 -17.33 23.32
N ILE A 197 17.12 -17.49 23.18
CA ILE A 197 17.80 -18.78 23.44
C ILE A 197 18.44 -18.80 24.84
N GLY A 198 18.88 -17.66 25.36
CA GLY A 198 19.54 -17.56 26.67
C GLY A 198 21.07 -17.66 26.63
N THR A 199 21.69 -17.61 25.45
CA THR A 199 23.14 -17.83 25.30
C THR A 199 23.95 -16.64 25.82
N THR A 200 24.68 -16.82 26.94
CA THR A 200 25.54 -15.77 27.51
C THR A 200 26.72 -15.40 26.61
N GLN A 201 27.22 -16.32 25.78
CA GLN A 201 28.23 -15.99 24.77
C GLN A 201 27.69 -14.99 23.74
N ALA A 202 26.41 -15.09 23.36
CA ALA A 202 25.78 -14.13 22.45
C ALA A 202 25.71 -12.74 23.08
N ARG A 203 25.35 -12.67 24.38
CA ARG A 203 25.43 -11.43 25.17
C ARG A 203 26.84 -10.84 25.15
N ASP A 204 27.86 -11.65 25.39
CA ASP A 204 29.23 -11.13 25.51
C ASP A 204 29.73 -10.57 24.18
N VAL A 205 29.47 -11.27 23.07
CA VAL A 205 29.77 -10.79 21.70
C VAL A 205 28.98 -9.51 21.37
N LEU A 206 27.69 -9.48 21.71
CA LEU A 206 26.80 -8.34 21.54
C LEU A 206 27.30 -7.11 22.29
N LEU A 207 27.61 -7.25 23.59
CA LEU A 207 28.04 -6.14 24.44
C LEU A 207 29.43 -5.63 24.02
N ALA A 208 30.32 -6.50 23.55
CA ALA A 208 31.59 -6.09 22.98
C ALA A 208 31.40 -5.28 21.69
N LEU A 209 30.51 -5.73 20.80
CA LEU A 209 30.20 -5.00 19.57
C LEU A 209 29.52 -3.65 19.86
N ALA A 210 28.51 -3.63 20.74
CA ALA A 210 27.83 -2.40 21.17
C ALA A 210 28.80 -1.44 21.87
N GLY A 211 29.74 -1.96 22.66
CA GLY A 211 30.82 -1.19 23.27
C GLY A 211 31.76 -0.55 22.24
N TRP A 212 32.09 -1.28 21.17
CA TRP A 212 32.83 -0.71 20.03
C TRP A 212 32.03 0.40 19.32
N VAL A 213 30.72 0.22 19.13
CA VAL A 213 29.84 1.28 18.56
C VAL A 213 29.85 2.52 19.44
N ASP A 214 29.69 2.36 20.75
CA ASP A 214 29.75 3.48 21.71
C ASP A 214 31.10 4.19 21.64
N TRP A 215 32.21 3.46 21.77
CA TRP A 215 33.56 4.01 21.71
C TRP A 215 33.79 4.80 20.41
N ARG A 216 33.35 4.27 19.28
CA ARG A 216 33.56 4.88 17.97
C ARG A 216 32.77 6.17 17.83
N THR A 217 31.46 6.11 18.10
CA THR A 217 30.55 7.25 17.93
C THR A 217 30.78 8.36 18.96
N ALA A 218 31.26 8.04 20.16
CA ALA A 218 31.57 9.03 21.21
C ALA A 218 32.69 10.01 20.84
N ARG A 219 33.52 9.67 19.85
CA ARG A 219 34.68 10.48 19.41
C ARG A 219 34.33 11.47 18.29
N LEU A 220 33.13 11.36 17.71
CA LEU A 220 32.68 12.23 16.63
C LEU A 220 32.04 13.50 17.20
N SER A 221 32.30 14.64 16.58
CA SER A 221 31.52 15.84 16.87
C SER A 221 30.05 15.64 16.44
N PRO A 222 29.10 16.38 17.03
CA PRO A 222 27.69 16.27 16.64
C PRO A 222 27.45 16.46 15.13
N SER A 223 28.17 17.38 14.48
CA SER A 223 28.04 17.61 13.03
C SER A 223 28.59 16.46 12.20
N GLN A 224 29.75 15.91 12.57
CA GLN A 224 30.31 14.72 11.90
C GLN A 224 29.37 13.53 12.04
N LEU A 225 28.86 13.29 13.25
CA LEU A 225 27.92 12.22 13.52
C LEU A 225 26.66 12.37 12.64
N GLN A 226 26.02 13.53 12.61
CA GLN A 226 24.86 13.77 11.74
C GLN A 226 25.19 13.58 10.25
N ALA A 227 26.39 13.95 9.79
CA ALA A 227 26.81 13.68 8.42
C ALA A 227 26.89 12.17 8.12
N THR A 228 27.37 11.35 9.05
CA THR A 228 27.37 9.88 8.87
C THR A 228 25.96 9.30 8.77
N LEU A 229 24.97 9.91 9.43
CA LEU A 229 23.57 9.45 9.43
C LEU A 229 22.85 9.70 8.10
N ALA A 230 23.48 10.42 7.15
CA ALA A 230 23.01 10.53 5.78
C ALA A 230 23.15 9.20 5.00
N VAL A 231 24.09 8.33 5.40
CA VAL A 231 24.20 6.96 4.91
C VAL A 231 23.34 6.04 5.79
N GLU A 232 22.73 5.02 5.19
CA GLU A 232 21.82 4.14 5.90
C GLU A 232 22.46 3.45 7.11
N PHE A 233 21.76 3.49 8.24
CA PHE A 233 22.15 2.86 9.50
C PHE A 233 21.09 1.88 10.03
N GLY A 234 20.01 1.63 9.30
CA GLY A 234 18.89 0.83 9.78
C GLY A 234 18.35 1.32 11.14
N GLY A 235 18.06 0.40 12.06
CA GLY A 235 17.50 0.67 13.39
C GLY A 235 18.55 0.63 14.50
N MET A 236 19.71 1.27 14.31
CA MET A 236 20.74 1.35 15.36
C MET A 236 20.19 1.94 16.67
N ASN A 237 19.41 3.02 16.59
CA ASN A 237 18.74 3.61 17.75
C ASN A 237 17.76 2.61 18.41
N ALA A 238 17.01 1.84 17.62
CA ALA A 238 16.10 0.81 18.16
C ALA A 238 16.84 -0.30 18.93
N VAL A 239 17.85 -0.94 18.32
CA VAL A 239 18.54 -2.08 18.94
C VAL A 239 19.36 -1.68 20.17
N LEU A 240 19.97 -0.48 20.16
CA LEU A 240 20.71 0.04 21.31
C LEU A 240 19.76 0.45 22.46
N THR A 241 18.58 0.97 22.15
CA THR A 241 17.55 1.22 23.16
C THR A 241 17.03 -0.10 23.74
N ASP A 242 16.83 -1.14 22.93
CA ASP A 242 16.45 -2.46 23.44
C ASP A 242 17.56 -3.05 24.33
N LEU A 243 18.83 -2.83 23.99
CA LEU A 243 19.95 -3.23 24.84
C LEU A 243 19.92 -2.51 26.19
N TYR A 244 19.57 -1.22 26.22
CA TYR A 244 19.31 -0.50 27.46
C TYR A 244 18.15 -1.11 28.26
N GLN A 245 17.03 -1.45 27.63
CA GLN A 245 15.90 -2.08 28.31
C GLN A 245 16.26 -3.44 28.92
N HIS A 246 17.12 -4.22 28.23
CA HIS A 246 17.54 -5.54 28.71
C HIS A 246 18.65 -5.49 29.76
N THR A 247 19.50 -4.47 29.79
CA THR A 247 20.66 -4.41 30.70
C THR A 247 20.50 -3.39 31.84
N GLY A 248 19.67 -2.37 31.64
CA GLY A 248 19.58 -1.20 32.53
C GLY A 248 20.74 -0.21 32.41
N ASP A 249 21.77 -0.49 31.60
CA ASP A 249 22.95 0.36 31.46
C ASP A 249 22.65 1.57 30.56
N THR A 250 22.58 2.75 31.16
CA THR A 250 22.24 4.02 30.51
C THR A 250 23.20 4.39 29.37
N ARG A 251 24.40 3.82 29.33
CA ARG A 251 25.34 4.00 28.21
C ARG A 251 24.69 3.63 26.87
N TRP A 252 23.92 2.55 26.82
CA TRP A 252 23.33 2.10 25.55
C TRP A 252 22.24 3.04 25.05
N LEU A 253 21.47 3.65 25.96
CA LEU A 253 20.51 4.70 25.60
C LEU A 253 21.24 5.95 25.09
N ALA A 254 22.33 6.36 25.74
CA ALA A 254 23.14 7.49 25.27
C ALA A 254 23.74 7.22 23.87
N THR A 255 24.18 5.99 23.59
CA THR A 255 24.64 5.57 22.27
C THR A 255 23.50 5.52 21.25
N ALA A 256 22.31 5.05 21.65
CA ALA A 256 21.13 5.03 20.77
C ALA A 256 20.79 6.44 20.26
N GLN A 257 20.75 7.41 21.16
CA GLN A 257 20.40 8.81 20.85
C GLN A 257 21.43 9.52 19.97
N ARG A 258 22.66 8.99 19.84
CA ARG A 258 23.63 9.46 18.83
C ARG A 258 23.16 9.16 17.40
N PHE A 259 22.27 8.18 17.22
CA PHE A 259 21.67 7.84 15.92
C PHE A 259 20.37 8.60 15.63
N ASP A 260 20.01 9.60 16.44
CA ASP A 260 18.88 10.50 16.17
C ASP A 260 19.19 11.39 14.97
N HIS A 261 18.63 11.02 13.82
CA HIS A 261 18.88 11.74 12.58
C HIS A 261 17.98 12.99 12.51
N THR A 262 18.57 14.13 12.88
CA THR A 262 17.89 15.43 13.04
C THR A 262 17.16 15.86 11.77
N ALA A 263 17.75 15.68 10.59
CA ALA A 263 17.14 16.06 9.31
C ALA A 263 15.83 15.30 9.00
N VAL A 264 15.64 14.11 9.57
CA VAL A 264 14.41 13.32 9.44
C VAL A 264 13.47 13.56 10.64
N PHE A 265 14.02 13.63 11.85
CA PHE A 265 13.23 13.73 13.08
C PHE A 265 12.61 15.12 13.30
N ASN A 266 13.29 16.20 12.92
CA ASN A 266 12.75 17.55 13.11
C ASN A 266 11.45 17.79 12.33
N PRO A 267 11.38 17.51 11.01
CA PRO A 267 10.13 17.65 10.26
C PRO A 267 9.00 16.80 10.85
N LEU A 268 9.28 15.54 11.19
CA LEU A 268 8.28 14.62 11.74
C LEU A 268 7.78 15.06 13.12
N ALA A 269 8.66 15.57 13.99
CA ALA A 269 8.25 16.15 15.28
C ALA A 269 7.33 17.37 15.11
N ALA A 270 7.47 18.10 14.00
CA ALA A 270 6.61 19.22 13.62
C ALA A 270 5.40 18.80 12.76
N ASN A 271 5.17 17.49 12.58
CA ASN A 271 4.13 16.92 11.72
C ASN A 271 4.19 17.41 10.25
N LEU A 272 5.41 17.53 9.71
CA LEU A 272 5.66 17.93 8.33
C LEU A 272 6.10 16.74 7.49
N ASP A 273 5.40 16.51 6.36
CA ASP A 273 5.81 15.51 5.37
C ASP A 273 6.94 16.08 4.49
N GLN A 274 8.14 15.56 4.72
CA GLN A 274 9.32 15.78 3.87
C GLN A 274 9.93 14.46 3.41
N LEU A 275 9.07 13.44 3.20
CA LEU A 275 9.52 12.08 2.87
C LEU A 275 9.82 11.90 1.38
N ASN A 276 9.21 12.70 0.50
CA ASN A 276 9.36 12.56 -0.96
C ASN A 276 10.84 12.50 -1.39
N GLY A 277 11.20 11.46 -2.13
CA GLY A 277 12.56 11.23 -2.62
C GLY A 277 13.49 10.55 -1.62
N LEU A 278 13.09 10.34 -0.36
CA LEU A 278 13.88 9.55 0.60
C LEU A 278 13.69 8.05 0.35
N HIS A 279 14.78 7.28 0.48
CA HIS A 279 14.72 5.82 0.49
C HIS A 279 13.91 5.34 1.71
N ALA A 280 12.80 4.67 1.47
CA ALA A 280 11.77 4.45 2.48
C ALA A 280 12.21 3.46 3.57
N ASN A 281 12.82 2.33 3.18
CA ASN A 281 13.28 1.33 4.16
C ASN A 281 14.41 1.85 5.06
N THR A 282 15.15 2.88 4.63
CA THR A 282 16.13 3.55 5.48
C THR A 282 15.44 4.34 6.60
N GLN A 283 14.24 4.89 6.36
CA GLN A 283 13.57 5.79 7.31
C GLN A 283 12.76 5.04 8.38
N VAL A 284 11.98 4.02 7.98
CA VAL A 284 11.05 3.35 8.90
C VAL A 284 11.74 2.79 10.16
N PRO A 285 12.92 2.13 10.08
CA PRO A 285 13.65 1.68 11.26
C PRO A 285 14.04 2.79 12.23
N LYS A 286 14.31 4.01 11.75
CA LYS A 286 14.60 5.17 12.60
C LYS A 286 13.38 5.52 13.46
N TRP A 287 12.19 5.46 12.88
CA TRP A 287 10.93 5.75 13.56
C TRP A 287 10.53 4.67 14.56
N ILE A 288 10.86 3.40 14.25
CA ILE A 288 10.79 2.31 15.25
C ILE A 288 11.68 2.66 16.44
N GLY A 289 12.92 3.11 16.19
CA GLY A 289 13.81 3.55 17.25
C GLY A 289 13.27 4.71 18.08
N ALA A 290 12.65 5.71 17.46
CA ALA A 290 11.94 6.77 18.20
C ALA A 290 10.82 6.18 19.09
N ALA A 291 10.02 5.25 18.60
CA ALA A 291 9.00 4.59 19.43
C ALA A 291 9.64 3.84 20.63
N ARG A 292 10.79 3.20 20.44
CA ARG A 292 11.55 2.53 21.53
C ARG A 292 12.14 3.55 22.51
N GLU A 293 12.69 4.67 22.04
CA GLU A 293 13.25 5.73 22.87
C GLU A 293 12.18 6.43 23.72
N TYR A 294 10.96 6.58 23.19
CA TYR A 294 9.82 7.01 24.00
C TYR A 294 9.55 6.00 25.13
N LYS A 295 9.50 4.71 24.84
CA LYS A 295 9.28 3.66 25.85
C LYS A 295 10.42 3.58 26.87
N ALA A 296 11.63 3.98 26.51
CA ALA A 296 12.77 4.04 27.42
C ALA A 296 12.79 5.30 28.31
N THR A 297 12.28 6.43 27.82
CA THR A 297 12.49 7.76 28.44
C THR A 297 11.22 8.50 28.86
N GLY A 298 10.07 8.19 28.28
CA GLY A 298 8.83 8.96 28.41
C GLY A 298 8.83 10.29 27.62
N THR A 299 9.88 10.60 26.86
CA THR A 299 10.01 11.89 26.15
C THR A 299 9.06 11.95 24.95
N THR A 300 7.99 12.76 25.06
CA THR A 300 6.88 12.78 24.10
C THR A 300 7.28 13.12 22.67
N ARG A 301 8.36 13.88 22.48
CA ARG A 301 8.91 14.18 21.15
C ARG A 301 9.12 12.92 20.31
N TYR A 302 9.66 11.85 20.89
CA TYR A 302 9.91 10.61 20.16
C TYR A 302 8.61 9.87 19.78
N ARG A 303 7.61 9.89 20.69
CA ARG A 303 6.26 9.38 20.38
C ARG A 303 5.66 10.16 19.21
N ASP A 304 5.74 11.49 19.25
CA ASP A 304 5.13 12.34 18.23
C ASP A 304 5.80 12.12 16.86
N ILE A 305 7.12 11.96 16.81
CA ILE A 305 7.85 11.56 15.59
C ILE A 305 7.31 10.23 15.03
N ALA A 306 7.23 9.20 15.86
CA ALA A 306 6.80 7.87 15.44
C ALA A 306 5.34 7.85 14.96
N VAL A 307 4.44 8.52 15.69
CA VAL A 307 3.02 8.66 15.34
C VAL A 307 2.85 9.41 14.03
N ASN A 308 3.46 10.61 13.91
CA ASN A 308 3.33 11.43 12.71
C ASN A 308 3.89 10.71 11.48
N ALA A 309 5.04 10.04 11.60
CA ALA A 309 5.63 9.28 10.51
C ALA A 309 4.71 8.14 10.02
N TRP A 310 4.11 7.40 10.95
CA TRP A 310 3.16 6.34 10.62
C TRP A 310 1.91 6.91 9.93
N THR A 311 1.31 7.96 10.50
CA THR A 311 0.09 8.58 9.97
C THR A 311 0.31 9.17 8.59
N ILE A 312 1.39 9.93 8.38
CA ILE A 312 1.76 10.49 7.06
C ILE A 312 1.93 9.37 6.04
N THR A 313 2.69 8.33 6.40
CA THR A 313 2.99 7.22 5.48
C THR A 313 1.73 6.46 5.09
N VAL A 314 0.92 6.02 6.07
CA VAL A 314 -0.27 5.19 5.84
C VAL A 314 -1.34 5.94 5.04
N ASN A 315 -1.47 7.24 5.23
CA ASN A 315 -2.51 8.03 4.56
C ASN A 315 -2.12 8.50 3.16
N ALA A 316 -0.85 8.89 2.96
CA ALA A 316 -0.43 9.56 1.72
C ALA A 316 0.54 8.73 0.85
N HIS A 317 1.23 7.74 1.39
CA HIS A 317 2.33 7.02 0.69
C HIS A 317 2.09 5.51 0.55
N THR A 318 0.92 5.02 0.95
CA THR A 318 0.61 3.58 0.97
C THR A 318 -0.33 3.17 -0.15
N TYR A 319 0.05 2.13 -0.90
CA TYR A 319 -0.76 1.48 -1.92
C TYR A 319 -1.86 0.61 -1.30
N ALA A 320 -2.82 0.15 -2.12
CA ALA A 320 -3.98 -0.62 -1.67
C ALA A 320 -3.62 -1.88 -0.88
N ILE A 321 -2.47 -2.50 -1.19
CA ILE A 321 -1.96 -3.72 -0.56
C ILE A 321 -1.30 -3.48 0.81
N GLY A 322 -1.20 -2.22 1.26
CA GLY A 322 -0.56 -1.83 2.53
C GLY A 322 0.95 -1.56 2.44
N GLY A 323 1.59 -1.84 1.30
CA GLY A 323 2.98 -1.48 1.02
C GLY A 323 3.14 -0.01 0.60
N ASN A 324 4.38 0.47 0.55
CA ASN A 324 4.75 1.82 0.12
C ASN A 324 6.04 1.80 -0.71
N SER A 325 6.40 2.96 -1.25
CA SER A 325 7.55 3.22 -2.13
C SER A 325 7.43 2.68 -3.55
N GLN A 326 8.20 3.29 -4.45
CA GLN A 326 8.48 2.79 -5.78
C GLN A 326 9.96 2.97 -6.08
N ALA A 327 10.60 1.93 -6.60
CA ALA A 327 12.06 1.81 -6.64
C ALA A 327 12.69 2.14 -5.28
N GLU A 328 12.10 1.62 -4.19
CA GLU A 328 12.51 1.82 -2.79
C GLU A 328 12.32 3.23 -2.21
N HIS A 329 11.95 4.22 -3.02
CA HIS A 329 11.85 5.61 -2.58
C HIS A 329 10.40 6.04 -2.37
N PHE A 330 10.18 6.87 -1.35
CA PHE A 330 8.93 7.61 -1.23
C PHE A 330 8.76 8.52 -2.45
N ARG A 331 7.52 8.62 -2.93
CA ARG A 331 7.13 9.55 -3.98
C ARG A 331 6.41 10.74 -3.37
N ALA A 332 5.96 11.68 -4.19
CA ALA A 332 5.17 12.80 -3.68
C ALA A 332 3.93 12.25 -2.95
N PRO A 333 3.48 12.91 -1.86
CA PRO A 333 2.28 12.48 -1.15
C PRO A 333 1.10 12.33 -2.10
N ASN A 334 0.33 11.26 -1.92
CA ASN A 334 -0.81 10.82 -2.73
C ASN A 334 -0.48 10.29 -4.13
N ALA A 335 0.77 10.28 -4.58
CA ALA A 335 1.15 9.78 -5.89
C ALA A 335 1.14 8.24 -5.94
N ILE A 336 -0.03 7.65 -6.11
CA ILE A 336 -0.27 6.21 -6.09
C ILE A 336 -0.42 5.67 -7.51
N ALA A 337 -1.44 6.13 -8.26
CA ALA A 337 -1.72 5.67 -9.61
C ALA A 337 -0.58 6.01 -10.59
N GLY A 338 0.10 7.15 -10.36
CA GLY A 338 1.27 7.54 -11.17
C GLY A 338 2.48 6.61 -11.05
N TYR A 339 2.53 5.76 -10.03
CA TYR A 339 3.69 4.91 -9.71
C TYR A 339 3.34 3.42 -9.60
N LEU A 340 2.38 2.97 -10.40
CA LEU A 340 2.05 1.55 -10.59
C LEU A 340 3.00 0.93 -11.62
N THR A 341 4.19 0.52 -11.16
CA THR A 341 5.33 0.09 -11.99
C THR A 341 5.79 -1.33 -11.63
N ASN A 342 6.91 -1.78 -12.23
CA ASN A 342 7.52 -3.09 -11.99
C ASN A 342 8.19 -3.22 -10.60
N ASP A 343 8.53 -2.09 -9.99
CA ASP A 343 9.35 -1.95 -8.80
C ASP A 343 8.60 -1.18 -7.70
N THR A 344 7.28 -1.25 -7.75
CA THR A 344 6.41 -0.76 -6.67
C THR A 344 6.52 -1.70 -5.47
N CYS A 345 6.42 -1.12 -4.27
CA CYS A 345 6.29 -1.83 -2.99
C CYS A 345 7.44 -2.83 -2.71
N GLU A 346 8.50 -2.34 -2.06
CA GLU A 346 9.49 -3.19 -1.39
C GLU A 346 8.89 -3.87 -0.15
N GLN A 347 9.20 -5.16 0.03
CA GLN A 347 8.69 -5.98 1.13
C GLN A 347 9.25 -5.55 2.51
N CYS A 348 10.53 -5.16 2.62
CA CYS A 348 11.12 -4.70 3.89
C CYS A 348 10.37 -3.52 4.51
N ASN A 349 9.90 -2.59 3.68
CA ASN A 349 9.17 -1.41 4.14
C ASN A 349 7.91 -1.82 4.89
N THR A 350 7.23 -2.83 4.36
CA THR A 350 6.00 -3.34 4.97
C THR A 350 6.31 -4.08 6.26
N TYR A 351 7.36 -4.92 6.29
CA TYR A 351 7.85 -5.53 7.53
C TYR A 351 8.13 -4.49 8.62
N ASN A 352 8.85 -3.42 8.29
CA ASN A 352 9.19 -2.36 9.25
C ASN A 352 7.96 -1.52 9.63
N MET A 353 7.03 -1.25 8.69
CA MET A 353 5.78 -0.57 9.01
C MET A 353 4.91 -1.40 9.96
N LEU A 354 4.88 -2.74 9.81
CA LEU A 354 4.18 -3.61 10.76
C LEU A 354 4.82 -3.56 12.15
N LYS A 355 6.16 -3.54 12.25
CA LYS A 355 6.86 -3.34 13.53
C LYS A 355 6.50 -2.00 14.18
N LEU A 356 6.57 -0.90 13.42
CA LEU A 356 6.18 0.42 13.91
C LEU A 356 4.71 0.46 14.36
N THR A 357 3.82 -0.13 13.55
CA THR A 357 2.38 -0.25 13.85
C THR A 357 2.14 -0.94 15.18
N ARG A 358 2.86 -2.04 15.43
CA ARG A 358 2.81 -2.77 16.70
C ARG A 358 3.34 -1.90 17.84
N GLU A 359 4.49 -1.25 17.69
CA GLU A 359 5.05 -0.39 18.73
C GLU A 359 4.09 0.73 19.16
N LEU A 360 3.40 1.36 18.20
CA LEU A 360 2.40 2.40 18.42
C LEU A 360 1.11 1.86 19.03
N TRP A 361 0.62 0.71 18.56
CA TRP A 361 -0.57 0.09 19.13
C TRP A 361 -0.39 -0.29 20.60
N LEU A 362 0.80 -0.74 21.00
CA LEU A 362 1.11 -1.02 22.41
C LEU A 362 0.96 0.23 23.30
N LEU A 363 1.07 1.45 22.74
CA LEU A 363 0.83 2.72 23.44
C LEU A 363 -0.66 3.14 23.40
N GLN A 364 -1.42 2.63 22.44
CA GLN A 364 -2.83 2.99 22.19
C GLN A 364 -3.68 1.75 21.86
N PRO A 365 -3.85 0.80 22.80
CA PRO A 365 -4.47 -0.50 22.54
C PRO A 365 -5.99 -0.45 22.32
N ASP A 366 -6.60 0.74 22.31
CA ASP A 366 -8.00 0.97 21.93
C ASP A 366 -8.15 1.36 20.45
N ASN A 367 -7.06 1.72 19.77
CA ASN A 367 -7.10 2.23 18.40
C ASN A 367 -7.00 1.08 17.37
N THR A 368 -8.13 0.65 16.82
CA THR A 368 -8.20 -0.45 15.84
C THR A 368 -7.54 -0.11 14.50
N THR A 369 -7.35 1.17 14.17
CA THR A 369 -6.81 1.58 12.86
C THR A 369 -5.41 1.01 12.58
N HIS A 370 -4.60 0.85 13.63
CA HIS A 370 -3.31 0.17 13.56
C HIS A 370 -3.47 -1.27 13.06
N PHE A 371 -4.40 -2.05 13.63
CA PHE A 371 -4.60 -3.44 13.26
C PHE A 371 -5.44 -3.66 12.01
N ASP A 372 -6.25 -2.68 11.60
CA ASP A 372 -6.86 -2.66 10.28
C ASP A 372 -5.79 -2.46 9.19
N PHE A 373 -4.79 -1.61 9.43
CA PHE A 373 -3.60 -1.50 8.58
C PHE A 373 -2.76 -2.78 8.63
N TYR A 374 -2.49 -3.31 9.83
CA TYR A 374 -1.65 -4.50 10.04
C TYR A 374 -2.21 -5.71 9.28
N GLU A 375 -3.50 -5.98 9.44
CA GLU A 375 -4.22 -7.07 8.76
C GLU A 375 -4.13 -6.93 7.23
N ARG A 376 -4.42 -5.73 6.71
CA ARG A 376 -4.36 -5.46 5.27
C ARG A 376 -2.95 -5.66 4.71
N ALA A 377 -1.94 -5.07 5.34
CA ALA A 377 -0.57 -5.14 4.86
C ALA A 377 0.03 -6.56 4.97
N LEU A 378 -0.26 -7.26 6.07
CA LEU A 378 0.16 -8.65 6.26
C LEU A 378 -0.46 -9.57 5.20
N LEU A 379 -1.78 -9.55 5.07
CA LEU A 379 -2.49 -10.44 4.16
C LEU A 379 -2.11 -10.18 2.71
N ASN A 380 -2.11 -8.92 2.27
CA ASN A 380 -2.03 -8.61 0.83
C ASN A 380 -0.62 -8.43 0.30
N HIS A 381 0.36 -8.09 1.17
CA HIS A 381 1.73 -7.89 0.74
C HIS A 381 2.67 -8.99 1.25
N LEU A 382 2.76 -9.19 2.57
CA LEU A 382 3.79 -10.06 3.14
C LEU A 382 3.53 -11.56 2.92
N ILE A 383 2.30 -12.03 3.15
CA ILE A 383 1.98 -13.47 2.98
C ILE A 383 2.15 -13.93 1.52
N GLY A 384 1.84 -13.05 0.57
CA GLY A 384 1.98 -13.30 -0.87
C GLY A 384 3.41 -13.16 -1.39
N ALA A 385 4.33 -12.57 -0.63
CA ALA A 385 5.71 -12.36 -1.07
C ALA A 385 6.53 -13.66 -1.13
N GLN A 386 6.08 -14.73 -0.46
CA GLN A 386 6.72 -16.05 -0.49
C GLN A 386 6.19 -16.89 -1.65
N ASN A 387 7.06 -17.61 -2.36
CA ASN A 387 6.68 -18.58 -3.38
C ASN A 387 6.08 -19.84 -2.73
N PRO A 388 4.78 -20.13 -2.89
CA PRO A 388 4.17 -21.31 -2.28
C PRO A 388 4.56 -22.62 -2.96
N ALA A 389 5.07 -22.58 -4.21
CA ALA A 389 5.46 -23.76 -4.97
C ALA A 389 6.89 -24.24 -4.66
N ASP A 390 7.63 -23.48 -3.86
CA ASP A 390 9.02 -23.74 -3.51
C ASP A 390 9.13 -24.29 -2.08
N THR A 391 9.84 -25.40 -1.90
CA THR A 391 10.01 -26.03 -0.58
C THR A 391 10.82 -25.19 0.39
N HIS A 392 11.68 -24.29 -0.10
CA HIS A 392 12.41 -23.31 0.71
C HIS A 392 11.68 -21.96 0.80
N GLY A 393 10.60 -21.78 0.04
CA GLY A 393 9.78 -20.58 0.09
C GLY A 393 10.57 -19.31 -0.26
N HIS A 394 11.33 -19.34 -1.36
CA HIS A 394 12.00 -18.15 -1.87
C HIS A 394 11.03 -16.97 -2.08
N ILE A 395 11.52 -15.75 -1.97
CA ILE A 395 10.69 -14.54 -1.84
C ILE A 395 10.83 -13.59 -3.03
N THR A 396 9.89 -12.67 -3.18
CA THR A 396 10.03 -11.47 -4.02
C THR A 396 10.55 -10.29 -3.22
N TYR A 397 11.39 -9.46 -3.84
CA TYR A 397 11.79 -8.17 -3.28
C TYR A 397 10.69 -7.12 -3.48
N PHE A 398 10.34 -6.85 -4.74
CA PHE A 398 9.24 -5.97 -5.14
C PHE A 398 7.95 -6.74 -5.40
N THR A 399 6.82 -6.08 -5.11
CA THR A 399 5.49 -6.55 -5.50
C THR A 399 4.95 -5.63 -6.59
N PRO A 400 5.18 -5.93 -7.89
CA PRO A 400 4.82 -5.03 -8.98
C PRO A 400 3.32 -4.74 -9.00
N LEU A 401 2.94 -3.47 -9.13
CA LEU A 401 1.53 -3.06 -9.19
C LEU A 401 1.11 -2.50 -10.54
N LYS A 402 2.00 -2.52 -11.54
CA LYS A 402 1.66 -2.24 -12.93
C LYS A 402 0.57 -3.18 -13.47
N PRO A 403 -0.21 -2.77 -14.49
CA PRO A 403 -1.03 -3.71 -15.24
C PRO A 403 -0.17 -4.83 -15.83
N GLY A 404 -0.59 -6.08 -15.63
CA GLY A 404 0.13 -7.26 -16.08
C GLY A 404 1.39 -7.54 -15.26
N GLY A 405 1.46 -7.03 -14.02
CA GLY A 405 2.51 -7.35 -13.06
C GLY A 405 2.56 -8.85 -12.78
N ARG A 406 3.74 -9.36 -12.41
CA ARG A 406 3.96 -10.77 -12.09
C ARG A 406 4.99 -10.91 -10.98
N ARG A 407 4.69 -11.70 -9.95
CA ARG A 407 5.63 -11.98 -8.85
C ARG A 407 6.82 -12.79 -9.37
N GLY A 408 8.00 -12.51 -8.81
CA GLY A 408 9.26 -13.14 -9.21
C GLY A 408 9.79 -12.64 -10.56
N VAL A 409 9.37 -11.45 -10.99
CA VAL A 409 9.89 -10.73 -12.16
C VAL A 409 10.04 -9.26 -11.76
N GLY A 410 11.18 -8.65 -12.06
CA GLY A 410 11.48 -7.28 -11.64
C GLY A 410 12.85 -6.79 -12.13
N PRO A 411 13.31 -5.62 -11.67
CA PRO A 411 14.67 -5.15 -11.94
C PRO A 411 15.72 -6.08 -11.33
N ALA A 412 16.82 -6.33 -12.05
CA ALA A 412 17.86 -7.26 -11.62
C ALA A 412 18.46 -6.92 -10.24
N TRP A 413 18.58 -5.63 -9.91
CA TRP A 413 19.19 -5.15 -8.68
C TRP A 413 18.33 -5.39 -7.43
N GLY A 414 17.01 -5.52 -7.58
CA GLY A 414 16.06 -5.79 -6.50
C GLY A 414 15.23 -7.02 -6.82
N GLY A 415 15.91 -8.13 -7.11
CA GLY A 415 15.26 -9.41 -7.31
C GLY A 415 14.40 -9.51 -8.56
N GLY A 416 15.04 -9.39 -9.73
CA GLY A 416 14.44 -9.69 -11.03
C GLY A 416 13.97 -11.15 -11.22
N THR A 417 14.04 -11.93 -10.14
CA THR A 417 13.60 -13.31 -9.97
C THR A 417 13.10 -13.50 -8.54
N TRP A 418 12.59 -14.68 -8.21
CA TRP A 418 12.56 -15.13 -6.82
C TRP A 418 13.99 -15.14 -6.23
N SER A 419 14.11 -14.97 -4.92
CA SER A 419 15.40 -15.17 -4.24
C SER A 419 15.92 -16.59 -4.46
N THR A 420 17.19 -16.82 -4.14
CA THR A 420 17.86 -18.12 -4.28
C THR A 420 18.54 -18.53 -2.98
N ASP A 421 18.95 -19.79 -2.90
CA ASP A 421 19.51 -20.36 -1.68
C ASP A 421 20.78 -19.65 -1.22
N TYR A 422 21.67 -19.32 -2.16
CA TYR A 422 23.00 -18.77 -1.87
C TYR A 422 23.45 -17.61 -2.79
N ASP A 423 22.67 -17.19 -3.80
CA ASP A 423 23.11 -16.20 -4.81
C ASP A 423 22.34 -14.87 -4.76
N SER A 424 21.46 -14.69 -3.77
CA SER A 424 20.61 -13.48 -3.63
C SER A 424 21.01 -12.65 -2.40
N PHE A 425 20.59 -13.11 -1.21
CA PHE A 425 20.84 -12.47 0.09
C PHE A 425 20.46 -10.98 0.16
N TRP A 426 19.34 -10.63 -0.46
CA TRP A 426 18.78 -9.28 -0.40
C TRP A 426 18.21 -8.95 0.98
N CYS A 427 18.03 -7.66 1.29
CA CYS A 427 17.37 -7.23 2.54
C CYS A 427 15.97 -7.84 2.70
N CYS A 428 15.18 -7.94 1.63
CA CYS A 428 13.84 -8.56 1.66
C CYS A 428 13.91 -10.07 2.02
N GLN A 429 14.98 -10.77 1.61
CA GLN A 429 15.17 -12.16 2.02
C GLN A 429 15.42 -12.25 3.53
N GLY A 430 16.20 -11.31 4.08
CA GLY A 430 16.45 -11.20 5.51
C GLY A 430 15.18 -10.88 6.32
N THR A 431 14.41 -9.87 5.93
CA THR A 431 13.18 -9.55 6.67
C THR A 431 12.08 -10.59 6.49
N ALA A 432 12.04 -11.32 5.38
CA ALA A 432 11.06 -12.38 5.17
C ALA A 432 11.29 -13.61 6.05
N VAL A 433 12.54 -14.03 6.29
CA VAL A 433 12.82 -15.15 7.21
C VAL A 433 12.39 -14.81 8.65
N GLU A 434 12.56 -13.56 9.08
CA GLU A 434 12.03 -13.09 10.36
C GLU A 434 10.50 -13.00 10.36
N THR A 435 9.89 -12.51 9.28
CA THR A 435 8.44 -12.38 9.18
C THR A 435 7.75 -13.73 9.35
N ASN A 436 8.21 -14.73 8.60
CA ASN A 436 7.54 -16.03 8.54
C ASN A 436 7.76 -16.88 9.81
N THR A 437 8.78 -16.61 10.60
CA THR A 437 9.02 -17.32 11.88
C THR A 437 8.18 -16.76 13.02
N LYS A 438 7.69 -15.52 12.93
CA LYS A 438 6.91 -14.85 13.99
C LYS A 438 5.47 -14.50 13.63
N LEU A 439 4.87 -15.13 12.61
CA LEU A 439 3.51 -14.82 12.13
C LEU A 439 2.38 -14.90 13.19
N ALA A 440 2.65 -15.49 14.36
CA ALA A 440 1.71 -15.59 15.48
C ALA A 440 1.81 -14.43 16.51
N ASP A 441 2.87 -13.60 16.44
CA ASP A 441 3.29 -12.65 17.49
C ASP A 441 2.35 -11.45 17.72
N SER A 442 1.36 -11.30 16.85
CA SER A 442 0.42 -10.18 16.81
C SER A 442 -1.02 -10.65 16.72
N ILE A 443 -1.29 -11.94 16.90
CA ILE A 443 -2.66 -12.47 16.96
C ILE A 443 -3.33 -12.04 18.27
N TYR A 444 -2.62 -12.19 19.38
CA TYR A 444 -3.11 -11.91 20.72
C TYR A 444 -2.15 -10.99 21.49
N PHE A 445 -2.70 -10.22 22.42
CA PHE A 445 -1.97 -9.41 23.39
C PHE A 445 -2.66 -9.51 24.75
N HIS A 446 -1.98 -9.12 25.83
CA HIS A 446 -2.56 -9.12 27.17
C HIS A 446 -2.24 -7.86 27.98
N ASN A 447 -3.05 -7.57 28.98
CA ASN A 447 -2.74 -6.63 30.06
C ASN A 447 -3.43 -7.09 31.34
N GLY A 448 -2.66 -7.52 32.35
CA GLY A 448 -3.21 -8.18 33.53
C GLY A 448 -4.08 -9.38 33.15
N THR A 449 -5.35 -9.35 33.53
CA THR A 449 -6.37 -10.37 33.21
C THR A 449 -7.16 -10.05 31.94
N THR A 450 -6.66 -9.18 31.06
CA THR A 450 -7.32 -8.85 29.78
C THR A 450 -6.59 -9.51 28.62
N LEU A 451 -7.28 -10.32 27.85
CA LEU A 451 -6.86 -10.84 26.54
C LEU A 451 -7.39 -9.92 25.44
N THR A 452 -6.55 -9.51 24.50
CA THR A 452 -6.95 -8.81 23.29
C THR A 452 -6.72 -9.69 22.07
N VAL A 453 -7.76 -9.91 21.27
CA VAL A 453 -7.77 -10.67 20.01
C VAL A 453 -7.74 -9.67 18.86
N ASN A 454 -6.60 -9.59 18.16
CA ASN A 454 -6.37 -8.63 17.09
C ASN A 454 -6.48 -9.25 15.70
N LEU A 455 -5.95 -10.45 15.48
CA LEU A 455 -5.98 -11.12 14.17
C LEU A 455 -6.79 -12.40 14.20
N TYR A 456 -7.38 -12.72 13.05
CA TYR A 456 -8.27 -13.85 12.86
C TYR A 456 -7.55 -14.98 12.13
N VAL A 457 -6.71 -15.71 12.86
CA VAL A 457 -5.79 -16.71 12.31
C VAL A 457 -5.95 -18.02 13.11
N PRO A 458 -6.05 -19.19 12.45
CA PRO A 458 -6.11 -20.49 13.11
C PRO A 458 -4.92 -20.68 14.05
N SER A 459 -5.19 -20.78 15.34
CA SER A 459 -4.13 -20.77 16.35
C SER A 459 -4.59 -21.33 17.70
N VAL A 460 -3.61 -21.71 18.53
CA VAL A 460 -3.79 -22.06 19.94
C VAL A 460 -2.94 -21.11 20.78
N LEU A 461 -3.56 -20.40 21.71
CA LEU A 461 -2.90 -19.61 22.75
C LEU A 461 -2.91 -20.42 24.06
N THR A 462 -1.74 -20.67 24.62
CA THR A 462 -1.56 -21.18 25.98
C THR A 462 -1.25 -20.01 26.91
N TRP A 463 -2.26 -19.51 27.60
CA TRP A 463 -2.12 -18.39 28.54
C TRP A 463 -1.79 -18.91 29.94
N THR A 464 -0.51 -19.20 30.16
CA THR A 464 0.01 -19.80 31.41
C THR A 464 -0.37 -18.98 32.65
N GLN A 465 -0.30 -17.65 32.57
CA GLN A 465 -0.61 -16.74 33.68
C GLN A 465 -2.09 -16.76 34.12
N GLN A 466 -3.01 -17.25 33.28
CA GLN A 466 -4.43 -17.43 33.63
C GLN A 466 -4.84 -18.90 33.73
N ASN A 467 -3.92 -19.84 33.48
CA ASN A 467 -4.22 -21.28 33.37
C ASN A 467 -5.36 -21.57 32.38
N VAL A 468 -5.33 -20.91 31.22
CA VAL A 468 -6.34 -21.03 30.16
C VAL A 468 -5.66 -21.31 28.82
N THR A 469 -6.27 -22.20 28.03
CA THR A 469 -5.94 -22.39 26.62
C THR A 469 -7.09 -21.90 25.75
N ILE A 470 -6.78 -21.13 24.71
CA ILE A 470 -7.75 -20.61 23.75
C ILE A 470 -7.41 -21.16 22.37
N THR A 471 -8.34 -21.91 21.77
CA THR A 471 -8.21 -22.41 20.40
C THR A 471 -9.08 -21.57 19.47
N GLN A 472 -8.45 -20.86 18.53
CA GLN A 472 -9.13 -20.13 17.48
C GLN A 472 -9.22 -20.99 16.20
N THR A 473 -10.44 -21.35 15.82
CA THR A 473 -10.75 -22.14 14.61
C THR A 473 -11.45 -21.27 13.58
N THR A 474 -10.88 -21.17 12.38
CA THR A 474 -11.45 -20.38 11.29
C THR A 474 -10.88 -20.77 9.93
N THR A 475 -11.56 -20.39 8.85
CA THR A 475 -10.99 -20.34 7.49
C THR A 475 -10.92 -18.91 6.96
N TYR A 476 -10.99 -17.92 7.86
CA TYR A 476 -10.84 -16.50 7.54
C TYR A 476 -9.54 -16.26 6.74
N PRO A 477 -9.56 -15.43 5.68
CA PRO A 477 -10.68 -14.61 5.19
C PRO A 477 -11.60 -15.30 4.17
N THR A 478 -11.53 -16.63 3.98
CA THR A 478 -12.47 -17.33 3.08
C THR A 478 -13.87 -17.41 3.68
N SER A 479 -13.94 -17.69 4.98
CA SER A 479 -15.14 -17.51 5.81
C SER A 479 -15.13 -16.15 6.50
N ASP A 480 -16.31 -15.64 6.81
CA ASP A 480 -16.52 -14.44 7.65
C ASP A 480 -16.55 -14.73 9.14
N THR A 481 -16.34 -15.98 9.56
CA THR A 481 -16.56 -16.42 10.93
C THR A 481 -15.29 -17.01 11.56
N THR A 482 -15.00 -16.63 12.80
CA THR A 482 -14.00 -17.27 13.65
C THR A 482 -14.65 -17.73 14.96
N THR A 483 -14.17 -18.84 15.52
CA THR A 483 -14.63 -19.35 16.83
C THR A 483 -13.44 -19.52 17.76
N LEU A 484 -13.51 -18.90 18.94
CA LEU A 484 -12.58 -19.12 20.04
C LEU A 484 -13.22 -20.09 21.03
N THR A 485 -12.56 -21.21 21.29
CA THR A 485 -12.97 -22.19 22.30
C THR A 485 -12.03 -22.11 23.50
N ILE A 486 -12.62 -21.96 24.69
CA ILE A 486 -11.87 -21.79 25.94
C ILE A 486 -11.73 -23.16 26.63
N GLN A 487 -10.53 -23.46 27.12
CA GLN A 487 -10.25 -24.54 28.06
C GLN A 487 -9.60 -23.98 29.32
N GLY A 488 -10.07 -24.39 30.49
CA GLY A 488 -9.72 -23.77 31.78
C GLY A 488 -10.87 -22.92 32.31
N SER A 489 -10.69 -22.34 33.49
CA SER A 489 -11.73 -21.53 34.14
C SER A 489 -11.15 -20.34 34.88
N GLY A 490 -11.84 -19.21 34.85
CA GLY A 490 -11.42 -18.01 35.57
C GLY A 490 -12.21 -16.77 35.16
N THR A 491 -12.11 -15.70 35.95
CA THR A 491 -12.72 -14.40 35.64
C THR A 491 -11.69 -13.49 34.97
N TRP A 492 -11.92 -13.17 33.70
CA TRP A 492 -11.02 -12.34 32.90
C TRP A 492 -11.77 -11.67 31.75
N THR A 493 -11.12 -10.71 31.10
CA THR A 493 -11.71 -9.87 30.05
C THR A 493 -11.22 -10.31 28.67
N MET A 494 -12.12 -10.57 27.74
CA MET A 494 -11.81 -10.73 26.32
C MET A 494 -12.14 -9.44 25.56
N ARG A 495 -11.15 -8.84 24.90
CA ARG A 495 -11.30 -7.70 23.99
C ARG A 495 -11.12 -8.19 22.56
N ILE A 496 -12.11 -7.97 21.69
CA ILE A 496 -12.12 -8.51 20.31
C ILE A 496 -12.18 -7.34 19.34
N ARG A 497 -11.19 -7.23 18.44
CA ARG A 497 -11.16 -6.17 17.42
C ARG A 497 -12.32 -6.32 16.44
N ILE A 498 -13.25 -5.37 16.36
CA ILE A 498 -14.25 -5.35 15.28
C ILE A 498 -13.72 -4.42 14.17
N PRO A 499 -13.26 -4.94 13.01
CA PRO A 499 -12.57 -4.12 12.01
C PRO A 499 -13.47 -3.03 11.43
N ALA A 500 -12.91 -1.88 11.02
CA ALA A 500 -13.73 -0.79 10.48
C ALA A 500 -14.37 -1.11 9.12
N TRP A 501 -13.86 -2.10 8.39
CA TRP A 501 -14.35 -2.46 7.05
C TRP A 501 -15.66 -3.26 7.05
N THR A 502 -16.06 -3.86 8.19
CA THR A 502 -17.24 -4.74 8.27
C THR A 502 -18.51 -3.96 8.58
N THR A 503 -19.66 -4.50 8.17
CA THR A 503 -20.99 -4.01 8.53
C THR A 503 -21.83 -5.16 9.10
N GLY A 504 -22.59 -4.92 10.17
CA GLY A 504 -23.41 -5.95 10.79
C GLY A 504 -22.63 -7.07 11.49
N ALA A 505 -21.43 -6.78 12.00
CA ALA A 505 -20.65 -7.75 12.78
C ALA A 505 -21.40 -8.22 14.02
N THR A 506 -21.20 -9.48 14.38
CA THR A 506 -21.76 -10.06 15.60
C THR A 506 -20.69 -10.78 16.40
N VAL A 507 -20.79 -10.67 17.72
CA VAL A 507 -20.06 -11.50 18.68
C VAL A 507 -21.10 -12.24 19.49
N THR A 508 -21.03 -13.57 19.52
CA THR A 508 -21.90 -14.39 20.38
C THR A 508 -21.07 -15.22 21.34
N ILE A 509 -21.61 -15.40 22.54
CA ILE A 509 -20.99 -16.19 23.60
C ILE A 509 -21.98 -17.27 23.98
N ASN A 510 -21.65 -18.52 23.69
CA ASN A 510 -22.57 -19.66 23.85
C ASN A 510 -23.96 -19.37 23.24
N GLY A 511 -23.99 -18.74 22.06
CA GLY A 511 -25.20 -18.33 21.36
C GLY A 511 -25.82 -16.98 21.79
N THR A 512 -25.33 -16.34 22.86
CA THR A 512 -25.86 -15.05 23.34
C THR A 512 -25.10 -13.87 22.73
N THR A 513 -25.80 -13.00 22.00
CA THR A 513 -25.22 -11.83 21.32
C THR A 513 -24.66 -10.79 22.28
N GLN A 514 -23.52 -10.22 21.90
CA GLN A 514 -22.82 -9.11 22.55
C GLN A 514 -22.76 -7.90 21.60
N THR A 515 -22.53 -6.71 22.15
CA THR A 515 -22.31 -5.51 21.36
C THR A 515 -21.03 -5.62 20.53
N ALA A 516 -21.15 -5.39 19.23
CA ALA A 516 -20.03 -5.38 18.29
C ALA A 516 -20.15 -4.16 17.37
N THR A 517 -19.35 -3.13 17.63
CA THR A 517 -19.36 -1.89 16.85
C THR A 517 -18.13 -1.85 15.94
N PRO A 518 -18.27 -1.79 14.60
CA PRO A 518 -17.13 -1.64 13.69
C PRO A 518 -16.21 -0.48 14.06
N GLY A 519 -14.91 -0.69 13.97
CA GLY A 519 -13.88 0.30 14.35
C GLY A 519 -13.63 0.39 15.86
N THR A 520 -14.04 -0.62 16.65
CA THR A 520 -13.86 -0.64 18.11
C THR A 520 -13.44 -2.03 18.62
N TYR A 521 -13.16 -2.15 19.92
CA TYR A 521 -12.98 -3.44 20.59
C TYR A 521 -14.22 -3.81 21.40
N ALA A 522 -14.86 -4.94 21.05
CA ALA A 522 -15.89 -5.53 21.90
C ALA A 522 -15.23 -6.12 23.16
N SER A 523 -15.58 -5.60 24.34
CA SER A 523 -14.96 -5.97 25.61
C SER A 523 -15.94 -6.74 26.48
N ILE A 524 -15.60 -7.98 26.84
CA ILE A 524 -16.45 -8.87 27.62
C ILE A 524 -15.69 -9.35 28.85
N THR A 525 -16.17 -8.97 30.04
CA THR A 525 -15.67 -9.49 31.32
C THR A 525 -16.64 -10.53 31.84
N ARG A 526 -16.18 -11.77 32.04
CA ARG A 526 -17.01 -12.83 32.64
C ARG A 526 -16.15 -13.90 33.31
N THR A 527 -16.82 -14.76 34.06
CA THR A 527 -16.26 -16.05 34.46
C THR A 527 -16.40 -17.01 33.30
N TRP A 528 -15.26 -17.38 32.73
CA TRP A 528 -15.15 -18.35 31.65
C TRP A 528 -15.00 -19.76 32.22
N ALA A 529 -15.57 -20.73 31.53
CA ALA A 529 -15.47 -22.15 31.83
C ALA A 529 -15.01 -22.93 30.61
N SER A 530 -14.41 -24.11 30.85
CA SER A 530 -14.02 -25.03 29.79
C SER A 530 -15.22 -25.35 28.89
N GLY A 531 -15.03 -25.24 27.58
CA GLY A 531 -16.07 -25.45 26.59
C GLY A 531 -16.87 -24.19 26.23
N ASP A 532 -16.66 -23.06 26.91
CA ASP A 532 -17.21 -21.79 26.46
C ASP A 532 -16.72 -21.48 25.04
N THR A 533 -17.63 -20.95 24.23
CA THR A 533 -17.37 -20.57 22.84
C THR A 533 -17.69 -19.11 22.60
N VAL A 534 -16.78 -18.44 21.90
CA VAL A 534 -16.97 -17.08 21.38
C VAL A 534 -16.93 -17.14 19.87
N THR A 535 -18.06 -16.86 19.23
CA THR A 535 -18.16 -16.81 17.76
C THR A 535 -18.17 -15.36 17.32
N VAL A 536 -17.23 -14.99 16.46
CA VAL A 536 -17.14 -13.65 15.87
C VAL A 536 -17.45 -13.79 14.38
N LYS A 537 -18.48 -13.09 13.93
CA LYS A 537 -18.86 -13.00 12.52
C LYS A 537 -18.61 -11.59 12.01
N LEU A 538 -17.87 -11.47 10.93
CA LEU A 538 -17.41 -10.23 10.31
C LEU A 538 -17.84 -10.20 8.84
N PRO A 539 -19.12 -9.88 8.55
CA PRO A 539 -19.63 -9.88 7.18
C PRO A 539 -18.73 -9.07 6.24
N MET A 540 -18.32 -9.72 5.16
CA MET A 540 -17.45 -9.14 4.13
C MET A 540 -18.28 -8.74 2.90
N GLN A 541 -17.99 -7.56 2.38
CA GLN A 541 -18.61 -7.01 1.18
C GLN A 541 -17.55 -6.57 0.19
N VAL A 542 -17.92 -6.51 -1.09
CA VAL A 542 -17.09 -5.90 -2.12
C VAL A 542 -17.04 -4.40 -1.87
N ALA A 543 -15.83 -3.85 -1.85
CA ALA A 543 -15.60 -2.41 -1.74
C ALA A 543 -14.62 -1.96 -2.83
N VAL A 544 -14.91 -0.82 -3.44
CA VAL A 544 -14.04 -0.20 -4.45
C VAL A 544 -13.38 1.02 -3.81
N LYS A 545 -12.05 1.12 -3.92
CA LYS A 545 -11.27 2.24 -3.37
C LYS A 545 -10.46 2.89 -4.46
N SER A 546 -10.72 4.18 -4.70
CA SER A 546 -9.92 5.00 -5.60
C SER A 546 -8.49 5.21 -5.09
N ALA A 547 -7.55 5.33 -6.02
CA ALA A 547 -6.21 5.83 -5.74
C ALA A 547 -6.28 7.31 -5.34
N ASN A 548 -5.38 7.75 -4.46
CA ASN A 548 -5.43 9.09 -3.87
C ASN A 548 -5.28 10.20 -4.92
N ASP A 549 -4.47 9.99 -5.95
CA ASP A 549 -4.18 10.93 -7.05
C ASP A 549 -5.10 10.80 -8.26
N ASN A 550 -5.81 9.67 -8.41
CA ASN A 550 -6.69 9.45 -9.56
C ASN A 550 -7.95 8.67 -9.18
N ALA A 551 -9.09 9.37 -9.15
CA ALA A 551 -10.38 8.79 -8.82
C ALA A 551 -10.86 7.71 -9.80
N ASN A 552 -10.39 7.75 -11.05
CA ASN A 552 -10.71 6.79 -12.11
C ASN A 552 -9.80 5.54 -12.09
N VAL A 553 -8.84 5.48 -11.16
CA VAL A 553 -8.01 4.30 -10.91
C VAL A 553 -8.41 3.73 -9.57
N VAL A 554 -8.93 2.50 -9.56
CA VAL A 554 -9.52 1.89 -8.37
C VAL A 554 -8.90 0.53 -8.06
N SER A 555 -8.97 0.13 -6.80
CA SER A 555 -8.69 -1.23 -6.33
C SER A 555 -9.97 -1.86 -5.78
N VAL A 556 -10.10 -3.17 -5.90
CA VAL A 556 -11.26 -3.93 -5.41
C VAL A 556 -10.87 -4.71 -4.16
N HIS A 557 -11.69 -4.64 -3.12
CA HIS A 557 -11.47 -5.27 -1.82
C HIS A 557 -12.67 -6.16 -1.48
N TYR A 558 -12.44 -7.25 -0.75
CA TYR A 558 -13.46 -8.07 -0.10
C TYR A 558 -13.06 -8.28 1.36
N GLY A 559 -13.71 -7.54 2.26
CA GLY A 559 -13.22 -7.42 3.64
C GLY A 559 -11.80 -6.86 3.69
N PRO A 560 -10.82 -7.53 4.32
CA PRO A 560 -9.43 -7.08 4.36
C PRO A 560 -8.63 -7.46 3.09
N VAL A 561 -9.20 -8.28 2.20
CA VAL A 561 -8.49 -8.88 1.07
C VAL A 561 -8.59 -7.97 -0.15
N VAL A 562 -7.46 -7.62 -0.74
CA VAL A 562 -7.37 -6.99 -2.05
C VAL A 562 -7.53 -8.06 -3.12
N LEU A 563 -8.43 -7.83 -4.08
CA LEU A 563 -8.65 -8.72 -5.20
C LEU A 563 -7.78 -8.31 -6.40
N ALA A 564 -7.25 -9.32 -7.09
CA ALA A 564 -6.49 -9.15 -8.32
C ALA A 564 -7.14 -9.91 -9.48
N GLY A 565 -7.14 -9.30 -10.66
CA GLY A 565 -7.58 -9.92 -11.90
C GLY A 565 -6.52 -10.87 -12.43
N ASN A 566 -6.92 -12.07 -12.85
CA ASN A 566 -6.03 -13.06 -13.44
C ASN A 566 -6.06 -12.96 -14.98
N TYR A 567 -4.92 -12.60 -15.57
CA TYR A 567 -4.73 -12.48 -17.02
C TYR A 567 -3.83 -13.57 -17.60
N GLY A 568 -3.53 -14.63 -16.84
CA GLY A 568 -2.71 -15.74 -17.32
C GLY A 568 -1.33 -15.28 -17.79
N ASN A 569 -1.01 -15.45 -19.08
CA ASN A 569 0.23 -14.94 -19.66
C ASN A 569 0.01 -13.69 -20.55
N THR A 570 -1.20 -13.15 -20.59
CA THR A 570 -1.53 -11.98 -21.40
C THR A 570 -0.81 -10.75 -20.86
N ALA A 571 -0.04 -10.08 -21.72
CA ALA A 571 0.59 -8.81 -21.38
C ALA A 571 -0.45 -7.70 -21.40
N LEU A 572 -0.40 -6.80 -20.43
CA LEU A 572 -1.26 -5.63 -20.36
C LEU A 572 -0.42 -4.37 -20.53
N THR A 573 -0.80 -3.52 -21.48
CA THR A 573 -0.13 -2.25 -21.76
C THR A 573 -0.76 -1.07 -21.03
N ALA A 574 -1.97 -1.26 -20.49
CA ALA A 574 -2.72 -0.27 -19.72
C ALA A 574 -3.58 -0.96 -18.65
N LEU A 575 -4.08 -0.17 -17.69
CA LEU A 575 -5.05 -0.66 -16.72
C LEU A 575 -6.36 -1.04 -17.44
N PRO A 576 -6.84 -2.28 -17.29
CA PRO A 576 -8.13 -2.70 -17.85
C PRO A 576 -9.28 -1.86 -17.27
N ALA A 577 -10.27 -1.54 -18.10
CA ALA A 577 -11.46 -0.81 -17.66
C ALA A 577 -12.46 -1.77 -17.00
N LEU A 578 -12.59 -1.71 -15.68
CA LEU A 578 -13.46 -2.57 -14.89
C LEU A 578 -14.86 -1.96 -14.77
N ALA A 579 -15.89 -2.73 -15.13
CA ALA A 579 -17.26 -2.45 -14.73
C ALA A 579 -17.45 -2.86 -13.26
N THR A 580 -17.26 -1.95 -12.32
CA THR A 580 -17.20 -2.25 -10.88
C THR A 580 -18.44 -2.94 -10.32
N SER A 581 -19.62 -2.64 -10.87
CA SER A 581 -20.89 -3.28 -10.49
C SER A 581 -21.02 -4.76 -10.90
N SER A 582 -20.14 -5.25 -11.78
CA SER A 582 -20.15 -6.63 -12.23
C SER A 582 -19.39 -7.60 -11.31
N VAL A 583 -18.64 -7.09 -10.33
CA VAL A 583 -17.83 -7.91 -9.43
C VAL A 583 -18.75 -8.79 -8.57
N THR A 584 -18.72 -10.10 -8.83
CA THR A 584 -19.60 -11.07 -8.19
C THR A 584 -18.80 -12.24 -7.64
N ARG A 585 -19.04 -12.63 -6.38
CA ARG A 585 -18.44 -13.82 -5.78
C ARG A 585 -19.07 -15.08 -6.38
N THR A 586 -18.26 -16.00 -6.88
CA THR A 586 -18.70 -17.22 -7.58
C THR A 586 -18.53 -18.50 -6.76
N SER A 587 -17.84 -18.42 -5.61
CA SER A 587 -17.61 -19.58 -4.71
C SER A 587 -17.99 -19.26 -3.27
N THR A 588 -18.59 -20.23 -2.58
CA THR A 588 -18.87 -20.18 -1.14
C THR A 588 -17.74 -20.75 -0.28
N THR A 589 -16.85 -21.55 -0.87
CA THR A 589 -15.76 -22.27 -0.19
C THR A 589 -14.37 -21.74 -0.52
N ALA A 590 -14.28 -20.77 -1.44
CA ALA A 590 -13.07 -20.06 -1.80
C ALA A 590 -13.37 -18.57 -2.01
N LEU A 591 -12.31 -17.76 -2.00
CA LEU A 591 -12.37 -16.37 -2.46
C LEU A 591 -12.21 -16.34 -3.98
N GLN A 592 -13.28 -16.64 -4.71
CA GLN A 592 -13.30 -16.58 -6.17
C GLN A 592 -14.42 -15.67 -6.63
N PHE A 593 -14.10 -14.81 -7.59
CA PHE A 593 -14.98 -13.78 -8.11
C PHE A 593 -14.86 -13.72 -9.64
N THR A 594 -15.86 -13.10 -10.26
CA THR A 594 -15.89 -12.77 -11.68
C THR A 594 -16.24 -11.30 -11.84
N ALA A 595 -15.78 -10.66 -12.90
CA ALA A 595 -16.20 -9.31 -13.29
C ALA A 595 -16.07 -9.12 -14.80
N SER A 596 -16.64 -8.05 -15.33
CA SER A 596 -16.42 -7.59 -16.70
C SER A 596 -15.35 -6.50 -16.72
N ALA A 597 -14.28 -6.74 -17.48
CA ALA A 597 -13.22 -5.77 -17.76
C ALA A 597 -12.98 -5.68 -19.28
N ASP A 598 -12.94 -4.47 -19.82
CA ASP A 598 -12.84 -4.18 -21.26
C ASP A 598 -13.88 -4.95 -22.10
N GLY A 599 -15.09 -5.14 -21.55
CA GLY A 599 -16.17 -5.89 -22.18
C GLY A 599 -16.01 -7.41 -22.15
N THR A 600 -14.98 -7.94 -21.50
CA THR A 600 -14.70 -9.38 -21.38
C THR A 600 -14.82 -9.85 -19.93
N ASN A 601 -15.13 -11.13 -19.72
CA ASN A 601 -15.20 -11.69 -18.36
C ASN A 601 -13.79 -12.01 -17.83
N VAL A 602 -13.47 -11.55 -16.62
CA VAL A 602 -12.19 -11.78 -15.94
C VAL A 602 -12.43 -12.43 -14.58
N GLY A 603 -11.60 -13.41 -14.22
CA GLY A 603 -11.60 -14.00 -12.89
C GLY A 603 -10.80 -13.15 -11.91
N LEU A 604 -11.31 -12.98 -10.69
CA LEU A 604 -10.62 -12.29 -9.61
C LEU A 604 -10.46 -13.22 -8.40
N GLY A 605 -9.34 -13.05 -7.69
CA GLY A 605 -9.02 -13.78 -6.46
C GLY A 605 -8.14 -12.96 -5.53
N PRO A 606 -7.79 -13.49 -4.35
CA PRO A 606 -6.96 -12.81 -3.37
C PRO A 606 -5.59 -12.49 -3.95
N PHE A 607 -5.11 -11.27 -3.73
CA PHE A 607 -3.83 -10.86 -4.27
C PHE A 607 -2.64 -11.64 -3.69
N GLN A 608 -2.77 -12.17 -2.47
CA GLN A 608 -1.76 -13.05 -1.88
C GLN A 608 -1.61 -14.42 -2.56
N ASP A 609 -2.49 -14.75 -3.49
CA ASP A 609 -2.44 -15.97 -4.31
C ASP A 609 -2.07 -15.66 -5.78
N ALA A 610 -1.72 -14.41 -6.09
CA ALA A 610 -1.36 -13.98 -7.43
C ALA A 610 0.07 -14.41 -7.83
N HIS A 611 0.26 -15.72 -7.96
CA HIS A 611 1.52 -16.38 -8.31
C HIS A 611 1.42 -17.07 -9.66
N GLY A 612 2.46 -16.94 -10.49
CA GLY A 612 2.57 -17.70 -11.75
C GLY A 612 1.75 -17.18 -12.92
N PHE A 613 1.10 -16.02 -12.79
CA PHE A 613 0.36 -15.35 -13.87
C PHE A 613 0.53 -13.83 -13.81
N ASN A 614 0.23 -13.17 -14.92
CA ASN A 614 0.12 -11.72 -15.05
C ASN A 614 -1.19 -11.28 -14.42
N TYR A 615 -1.12 -10.29 -13.54
CA TYR A 615 -2.28 -9.80 -12.80
C TYR A 615 -2.45 -8.29 -12.93
N THR A 616 -3.62 -7.81 -12.52
CA THR A 616 -3.82 -6.38 -12.19
C THR A 616 -4.52 -6.26 -10.85
N VAL A 617 -4.03 -5.35 -10.00
CA VAL A 617 -4.66 -5.01 -8.71
C VAL A 617 -5.48 -3.73 -8.82
N TYR A 618 -4.96 -2.80 -9.63
CA TYR A 618 -5.64 -1.57 -9.97
C TYR A 618 -6.34 -1.70 -11.31
N TRP A 619 -7.41 -0.95 -11.46
CA TRP A 619 -8.31 -0.96 -12.59
C TRP A 619 -8.59 0.47 -13.00
N SER A 620 -8.73 0.71 -14.30
CA SER A 620 -9.40 1.93 -14.73
C SER A 620 -10.90 1.74 -14.52
N THR A 621 -11.64 2.77 -14.16
CA THR A 621 -13.12 2.76 -14.24
C THR A 621 -13.61 3.32 -15.58
N GLY A 622 -12.72 3.47 -16.57
CA GLY A 622 -13.04 4.07 -17.86
C GLY A 622 -13.42 5.53 -17.70
N GLY A 623 -12.50 6.33 -17.12
CA GLY A 623 -12.69 7.75 -16.86
C GLY A 623 -13.33 8.50 -18.03
N THR A 624 -14.04 9.60 -17.74
CA THR A 624 -14.77 10.31 -18.80
C THR A 624 -13.82 10.75 -19.90
N ASN A 625 -14.15 10.31 -21.11
CA ASN A 625 -13.49 10.79 -22.32
C ASN A 625 -14.19 12.06 -22.78
N PHE A 626 -13.40 13.04 -23.17
CA PHE A 626 -13.89 14.28 -23.71
C PHE A 626 -13.45 14.40 -25.17
N ARG A 627 -14.35 14.93 -26.00
CA ARG A 627 -13.94 15.63 -27.21
C ARG A 627 -13.43 17.00 -26.79
N LEU A 628 -12.27 17.39 -27.32
CA LEU A 628 -11.74 18.75 -27.20
C LEU A 628 -12.14 19.52 -28.44
N VAL A 629 -13.20 20.32 -28.34
CA VAL A 629 -13.73 21.11 -29.45
C VAL A 629 -13.03 22.47 -29.47
N ASN A 630 -12.38 22.81 -30.58
CA ASN A 630 -11.77 24.12 -30.76
C ASN A 630 -12.84 25.21 -30.89
N ALA A 631 -12.69 26.32 -30.18
CA ALA A 631 -13.75 27.33 -30.12
C ALA A 631 -13.88 28.17 -31.39
N ALA A 632 -12.83 28.31 -32.20
CA ALA A 632 -12.86 29.02 -33.48
C ALA A 632 -13.49 28.19 -34.60
N SER A 633 -13.12 26.92 -34.71
CA SER A 633 -13.53 26.07 -35.84
C SER A 633 -14.74 25.17 -35.55
N GLY A 634 -14.99 24.83 -34.28
CA GLY A 634 -15.95 23.78 -33.90
C GLY A 634 -15.46 22.35 -34.20
N LEU A 635 -14.24 22.18 -34.70
CA LEU A 635 -13.61 20.88 -34.96
C LEU A 635 -13.02 20.29 -33.68
N VAL A 636 -12.76 18.98 -33.66
CA VAL A 636 -12.21 18.28 -32.50
C VAL A 636 -10.73 17.96 -32.68
N LEU A 637 -9.97 17.99 -31.58
CA LEU A 637 -8.59 17.50 -31.56
C LEU A 637 -8.57 15.97 -31.70
N GLY A 638 -7.71 15.44 -32.57
CA GLY A 638 -7.39 14.01 -32.60
C GLY A 638 -5.99 13.73 -33.11
N ILE A 639 -5.68 12.45 -33.32
CA ILE A 639 -4.35 11.99 -33.75
C ILE A 639 -4.41 11.48 -35.18
N GLN A 640 -3.48 11.97 -36.01
CA GLN A 640 -3.41 11.63 -37.42
C GLN A 640 -3.35 10.12 -37.66
N ASN A 641 -4.24 9.67 -38.56
CA ASN A 641 -4.38 8.27 -38.97
C ASN A 641 -4.61 7.31 -37.80
N MET A 642 -5.20 7.78 -36.68
CA MET A 642 -5.35 7.00 -35.45
C MET A 642 -4.02 6.37 -34.98
N SER A 643 -2.90 7.04 -35.24
CA SER A 643 -1.58 6.51 -34.92
C SER A 643 -1.50 6.09 -33.45
N THR A 644 -0.85 4.96 -33.19
CA THR A 644 -0.50 4.52 -31.83
C THR A 644 1.00 4.68 -31.57
N ALA A 645 1.76 5.26 -32.48
CA ALA A 645 3.21 5.50 -32.33
C ALA A 645 3.50 6.83 -31.63
N ASP A 646 4.68 6.90 -31.00
CA ASP A 646 5.26 8.16 -30.53
C ASP A 646 5.49 9.12 -31.70
N GLY A 647 5.29 10.41 -31.45
CA GLY A 647 5.41 11.46 -32.46
C GLY A 647 4.21 11.55 -33.42
N GLY A 648 3.10 10.85 -33.14
CA GLY A 648 1.86 10.98 -33.91
C GLY A 648 1.32 12.43 -33.88
N PRO A 649 1.09 13.09 -35.03
CA PRO A 649 0.62 14.48 -35.06
C PRO A 649 -0.77 14.68 -34.49
N ALA A 650 -0.93 15.70 -33.65
CA ALA A 650 -2.23 16.13 -33.15
C ALA A 650 -2.80 17.21 -34.08
N LEU A 651 -3.94 16.93 -34.73
CA LEU A 651 -4.60 17.85 -35.65
C LEU A 651 -6.05 18.11 -35.21
N GLN A 652 -6.67 19.16 -35.74
CA GLN A 652 -8.12 19.34 -35.63
C GLN A 652 -8.85 18.84 -36.88
N TRP A 653 -10.05 18.30 -36.69
CA TRP A 653 -10.89 17.78 -37.77
C TRP A 653 -12.34 17.55 -37.34
N THR A 654 -13.19 17.25 -38.31
CA THR A 654 -14.58 16.85 -38.08
C THR A 654 -14.60 15.63 -37.16
N ASP A 655 -15.44 15.65 -36.13
CA ASP A 655 -15.59 14.51 -35.23
C ASP A 655 -16.15 13.31 -35.99
N SER A 656 -15.31 12.29 -36.16
CA SER A 656 -15.65 11.07 -36.89
C SER A 656 -16.23 9.96 -36.00
N GLY A 657 -16.40 10.21 -34.70
CA GLY A 657 -16.89 9.20 -33.75
C GLY A 657 -15.82 8.20 -33.29
N THR A 658 -14.60 8.28 -33.82
CA THR A 658 -13.49 7.37 -33.50
C THR A 658 -12.80 7.70 -32.18
N ALA A 659 -12.03 6.74 -31.66
CA ALA A 659 -11.34 6.83 -30.38
C ALA A 659 -10.09 7.74 -30.39
N ASP A 660 -9.58 8.15 -31.55
CA ASP A 660 -8.45 9.08 -31.63
C ASP A 660 -8.85 10.52 -31.30
N HIS A 661 -10.15 10.86 -31.30
CA HIS A 661 -10.66 12.13 -30.78
C HIS A 661 -11.05 12.08 -29.29
N ASP A 662 -10.90 10.92 -28.63
CA ASP A 662 -11.23 10.74 -27.22
C ASP A 662 -10.03 11.03 -26.32
N TRP A 663 -10.20 12.02 -25.46
CA TRP A 663 -9.18 12.44 -24.51
C TRP A 663 -9.63 12.20 -23.08
N GLU A 664 -8.89 11.37 -22.36
CA GLU A 664 -8.99 11.20 -20.91
C GLU A 664 -8.17 12.30 -20.21
N LEU A 665 -8.79 12.97 -19.24
CA LEU A 665 -8.13 13.92 -18.35
C LEU A 665 -7.44 13.16 -17.21
N VAL A 666 -6.14 12.89 -17.34
CA VAL A 666 -5.34 12.28 -16.27
C VAL A 666 -4.86 13.39 -15.34
N VAL A 667 -5.47 13.50 -14.15
CA VAL A 667 -5.11 14.51 -13.14
C VAL A 667 -3.67 14.31 -12.66
N ASP A 668 -2.93 15.41 -12.54
CA ASP A 668 -1.52 15.45 -12.12
C ASP A 668 -1.25 16.74 -11.32
N GLY A 669 -1.52 16.68 -10.01
CA GLY A 669 -1.48 17.84 -9.13
C GLY A 669 -2.50 18.89 -9.56
N THR A 670 -2.04 20.11 -9.86
CA THR A 670 -2.89 21.20 -10.39
C THR A 670 -3.01 21.20 -11.92
N ALA A 671 -2.34 20.26 -12.61
CA ALA A 671 -2.36 20.12 -14.05
C ALA A 671 -3.09 18.83 -14.46
N VAL A 672 -3.24 18.64 -15.77
CA VAL A 672 -3.71 17.40 -16.38
C VAL A 672 -2.76 16.96 -17.48
N ARG A 673 -2.68 15.64 -17.70
CA ARG A 673 -2.17 15.06 -18.94
C ARG A 673 -3.38 14.64 -19.77
N LEU A 674 -3.39 15.03 -21.04
CA LEU A 674 -4.45 14.66 -21.97
C LEU A 674 -4.07 13.34 -22.62
N ARG A 675 -4.65 12.23 -22.16
CA ARG A 675 -4.36 10.89 -22.69
C ARG A 675 -5.32 10.54 -23.80
N ASN A 676 -4.79 10.19 -24.96
CA ASN A 676 -5.58 9.72 -26.07
C ASN A 676 -6.08 8.29 -25.81
N ARG A 677 -7.39 8.04 -25.97
CA ARG A 677 -7.97 6.73 -25.64
C ARG A 677 -7.59 5.64 -26.65
N ASN A 678 -7.36 6.00 -27.91
CA ASN A 678 -6.95 5.04 -28.93
C ASN A 678 -5.51 4.52 -28.70
N SER A 679 -4.57 5.40 -28.37
CA SER A 679 -3.15 5.03 -28.24
C SER A 679 -2.65 4.80 -26.81
N GLY A 680 -3.37 5.31 -25.80
CA GLY A 680 -2.91 5.37 -24.41
C GLY A 680 -1.79 6.38 -24.14
N LYS A 681 -1.36 7.13 -25.16
CA LYS A 681 -0.29 8.15 -25.09
C LYS A 681 -0.83 9.51 -24.69
N VAL A 682 0.05 10.42 -24.26
CA VAL A 682 -0.31 11.76 -23.80
C VAL A 682 0.10 12.85 -24.80
N LEU A 683 -0.66 13.94 -24.83
CA LEU A 683 -0.39 15.12 -25.65
C LEU A 683 0.84 15.88 -25.13
N GLY A 684 1.81 16.14 -26.00
CA GLY A 684 3.09 16.76 -25.64
C GLY A 684 3.66 17.69 -26.71
N VAL A 685 4.46 18.66 -26.29
CA VAL A 685 5.14 19.59 -27.21
C VAL A 685 6.44 18.96 -27.72
N GLN A 686 6.63 18.94 -29.04
CA GLN A 686 7.79 18.32 -29.65
C GLN A 686 9.11 18.87 -29.07
N ASN A 687 9.99 17.95 -28.66
CA ASN A 687 11.32 18.22 -28.09
C ASN A 687 11.31 19.15 -26.86
N MET A 688 10.21 19.21 -26.10
CA MET A 688 10.01 20.15 -24.99
C MET A 688 10.26 21.62 -25.40
N SER A 689 10.07 21.94 -26.68
CA SER A 689 10.35 23.27 -27.19
C SER A 689 9.54 24.32 -26.44
N THR A 690 10.12 25.50 -26.24
CA THR A 690 9.42 26.67 -25.71
C THR A 690 9.15 27.71 -26.80
N ALA A 691 9.45 27.40 -28.07
CA ALA A 691 9.25 28.32 -29.20
C ALA A 691 7.76 28.46 -29.56
N ASP A 692 7.38 29.60 -30.14
CA ASP A 692 6.07 29.80 -30.73
C ASP A 692 5.86 28.86 -31.92
N ASN A 693 4.63 28.38 -32.07
CA ASN A 693 4.23 27.44 -33.11
C ASN A 693 4.96 26.09 -33.08
N ALA A 694 5.58 25.72 -31.96
CA ALA A 694 6.14 24.37 -31.82
C ALA A 694 5.02 23.33 -31.90
N ILE A 695 5.29 22.25 -32.63
CA ILE A 695 4.31 21.23 -32.97
C ILE A 695 3.91 20.43 -31.73
N VAL A 696 2.61 20.14 -31.62
CA VAL A 696 2.06 19.26 -30.59
C VAL A 696 1.77 17.88 -31.18
N LEU A 697 2.22 16.85 -30.48
CA LEU A 697 2.20 15.43 -30.88
C LEU A 697 1.69 14.58 -29.70
N GLN A 698 1.57 13.27 -29.90
CA GLN A 698 1.43 12.31 -28.80
C GLN A 698 2.74 11.57 -28.48
N TRP A 699 2.92 11.19 -27.22
CA TRP A 699 4.09 10.46 -26.72
C TRP A 699 3.74 9.51 -25.58
N ALA A 700 4.58 8.48 -25.40
CA ALA A 700 4.58 7.67 -24.18
C ALA A 700 4.68 8.56 -22.94
N ASP A 701 3.85 8.26 -21.95
CA ASP A 701 3.69 9.07 -20.74
C ASP A 701 4.87 8.83 -19.78
N ASN A 702 5.81 9.77 -19.76
CA ASN A 702 6.99 9.78 -18.89
C ASN A 702 6.91 10.88 -17.80
N GLY A 703 5.78 11.58 -17.69
CA GLY A 703 5.54 12.63 -16.70
C GLY A 703 6.33 13.93 -16.87
N THR A 704 6.98 14.16 -18.02
CA THR A 704 7.76 15.39 -18.25
C THR A 704 6.86 16.62 -18.37
N ALA A 705 7.42 17.80 -18.07
CA ALA A 705 6.65 19.04 -17.95
C ALA A 705 5.94 19.47 -19.25
N ASP A 706 6.44 19.07 -20.41
CA ASP A 706 5.85 19.33 -21.73
C ASP A 706 4.60 18.49 -22.03
N HIS A 707 4.36 17.42 -21.28
CA HIS A 707 3.13 16.60 -21.35
C HIS A 707 2.01 17.12 -20.43
N ARG A 708 2.33 18.06 -19.55
CA ARG A 708 1.42 18.57 -18.51
C ARG A 708 0.79 19.88 -18.97
N TRP A 709 -0.53 19.99 -18.79
CA TRP A 709 -1.33 21.12 -19.21
C TRP A 709 -2.19 21.63 -18.04
N THR A 710 -2.08 22.90 -17.69
CA THR A 710 -3.00 23.56 -16.76
C THR A 710 -4.25 23.99 -17.52
N VAL A 711 -5.43 23.59 -17.04
CA VAL A 711 -6.71 24.00 -17.62
C VAL A 711 -7.16 25.29 -16.94
N VAL A 712 -7.22 26.38 -17.70
CA VAL A 712 -7.68 27.69 -17.20
C VAL A 712 -9.06 27.99 -17.79
N ASP A 713 -10.06 28.10 -16.92
CA ASP A 713 -11.42 28.48 -17.29
C ASP A 713 -11.47 29.93 -17.78
N ASN A 714 -12.06 30.16 -18.96
CA ASN A 714 -12.23 31.49 -19.55
C ASN A 714 -13.55 32.16 -19.12
N GLY A 715 -14.38 31.48 -18.33
CA GLY A 715 -15.65 31.99 -17.80
C GLY A 715 -16.83 31.91 -18.77
N ASP A 716 -16.58 31.66 -20.05
CA ASP A 716 -17.59 31.47 -21.10
C ASP A 716 -17.80 30.00 -21.50
N GLY A 717 -17.16 29.07 -20.79
CA GLY A 717 -17.15 27.63 -21.10
C GLY A 717 -16.02 27.22 -22.06
N GLY A 718 -15.26 28.17 -22.60
CA GLY A 718 -13.97 27.92 -23.22
C GLY A 718 -12.88 27.76 -22.16
N HIS A 719 -11.84 26.99 -22.50
CA HIS A 719 -10.71 26.73 -21.61
C HIS A 719 -9.41 26.93 -22.36
N LYS A 720 -8.45 27.57 -21.70
CA LYS A 720 -7.07 27.65 -22.17
C LYS A 720 -6.31 26.45 -21.61
N LEU A 721 -5.68 25.68 -22.49
CA LEU A 721 -4.82 24.56 -22.10
C LEU A 721 -3.38 25.05 -22.11
N ARG A 722 -2.84 25.40 -20.95
CA ARG A 722 -1.51 26.02 -20.81
C ARG A 722 -0.45 24.97 -20.49
N ASN A 723 0.54 24.82 -21.35
CA ASN A 723 1.64 23.89 -21.15
C ASN A 723 2.46 24.28 -19.91
N VAL A 724 2.78 23.32 -19.03
CA VAL A 724 3.49 23.58 -17.77
C VAL A 724 4.97 23.92 -18.01
N ASN A 725 5.59 23.37 -19.07
CA ASN A 725 6.98 23.66 -19.40
C ASN A 725 7.16 25.07 -20.00
N SER A 726 6.37 25.43 -21.01
CA SER A 726 6.55 26.69 -21.75
C SER A 726 5.68 27.85 -21.27
N GLY A 727 4.58 27.57 -20.55
CA GLY A 727 3.56 28.57 -20.20
C GLY A 727 2.67 29.00 -21.37
N LYS A 728 2.82 28.40 -22.57
CA LYS A 728 2.06 28.73 -23.79
C LYS A 728 0.80 27.89 -23.93
N LEU A 729 -0.13 28.33 -24.78
CA LEU A 729 -1.44 27.69 -24.95
C LEU A 729 -1.42 26.67 -26.08
N LEU A 730 -2.21 25.60 -25.95
CA LEU A 730 -2.57 24.75 -27.08
C LEU A 730 -3.46 25.56 -28.04
N GLY A 731 -2.98 25.80 -29.25
CA GLY A 731 -3.68 26.49 -30.32
C GLY A 731 -3.64 25.73 -31.63
N ILE A 732 -4.18 26.34 -32.68
CA ILE A 732 -4.11 25.80 -34.05
C ILE A 732 -3.22 26.69 -34.91
N GLN A 733 -2.34 26.07 -35.68
CA GLN A 733 -1.39 26.78 -36.52
C GLN A 733 -2.09 27.77 -37.46
N GLY A 734 -1.68 29.04 -37.36
CA GLY A 734 -2.20 30.14 -38.18
C GLY A 734 -3.69 30.41 -37.99
N ASN A 735 -4.27 30.05 -36.84
CA ASN A 735 -5.69 30.19 -36.51
C ASN A 735 -6.61 29.55 -37.56
N SER A 736 -6.11 28.52 -38.24
CA SER A 736 -6.83 27.84 -39.30
C SER A 736 -8.10 27.19 -38.76
N THR A 737 -9.17 27.20 -39.56
CA THR A 737 -10.41 26.44 -39.28
C THR A 737 -10.55 25.21 -40.18
N ALA A 738 -9.50 24.85 -40.92
CA ALA A 738 -9.52 23.74 -41.85
C ALA A 738 -9.37 22.38 -41.16
N ASN A 739 -10.00 21.36 -41.75
CA ASN A 739 -9.75 19.96 -41.43
C ASN A 739 -8.26 19.61 -41.65
N GLY A 740 -7.65 18.93 -40.67
CA GLY A 740 -6.24 18.54 -40.70
C GLY A 740 -5.26 19.65 -40.29
N ALA A 741 -5.73 20.80 -39.80
CA ALA A 741 -4.83 21.85 -39.33
C ALA A 741 -4.08 21.40 -38.06
N GLN A 742 -2.78 21.69 -38.02
CA GLN A 742 -1.84 21.25 -36.99
C GLN A 742 -2.08 21.95 -35.65
N ALA A 743 -2.15 21.17 -34.56
CA ALA A 743 -2.08 21.72 -33.21
C ALA A 743 -0.64 22.12 -32.88
N VAL A 744 -0.49 23.30 -32.31
CA VAL A 744 0.80 23.90 -31.94
C VAL A 744 0.67 24.57 -30.57
N GLN A 745 1.79 24.98 -29.98
CA GLN A 745 1.74 25.92 -28.86
C GLN A 745 1.87 27.38 -29.33
N THR A 746 1.06 28.28 -28.80
CA THR A 746 1.03 29.71 -29.14
C THR A 746 1.05 30.60 -27.91
N PRO A 747 1.52 31.86 -28.02
CA PRO A 747 1.30 32.87 -27.00
C PRO A 747 -0.19 33.06 -26.70
N ASP A 748 -0.52 33.47 -25.48
CA ASP A 748 -1.89 33.83 -25.10
C ASP A 748 -2.24 35.21 -25.65
N ASP A 749 -2.85 35.26 -26.84
CA ASP A 749 -3.28 36.48 -27.51
C ASP A 749 -4.80 36.73 -27.42
N GLY A 750 -5.51 35.85 -26.70
CA GLY A 750 -6.96 35.89 -26.53
C GLY A 750 -7.77 35.41 -27.75
N SER A 751 -7.11 34.87 -28.78
CA SER A 751 -7.77 34.32 -29.96
C SER A 751 -8.60 33.06 -29.65
N ALA A 752 -9.65 32.84 -30.43
CA ALA A 752 -10.59 31.73 -30.20
C ALA A 752 -9.99 30.35 -30.56
N ASP A 753 -8.96 30.28 -31.39
CA ASP A 753 -8.31 29.00 -31.73
C ASP A 753 -7.43 28.47 -30.58
N ASN A 754 -7.12 29.32 -29.59
CA ASN A 754 -6.44 28.95 -28.35
C ASN A 754 -7.41 28.47 -27.24
N LEU A 755 -8.73 28.45 -27.54
CA LEU A 755 -9.78 28.07 -26.60
C LEU A 755 -10.37 26.71 -26.97
N TRP A 756 -10.54 25.86 -25.96
CA TRP A 756 -11.06 24.50 -26.10
C TRP A 756 -12.28 24.28 -25.21
N ARG A 757 -13.28 23.56 -25.73
CA ARG A 757 -14.46 23.14 -24.97
C ARG A 757 -14.39 21.64 -24.72
N PHE A 758 -14.60 21.25 -23.47
CA PHE A 758 -14.73 19.86 -23.08
C PHE A 758 -16.15 19.38 -23.35
N VAL A 759 -16.29 18.37 -24.20
CA VAL A 759 -17.58 17.72 -24.46
C VAL A 759 -17.50 16.27 -24.03
N PRO A 760 -18.20 15.86 -22.95
CA PRO A 760 -18.23 14.46 -22.53
C PRO A 760 -18.72 13.59 -23.69
N ASN A 761 -17.92 12.59 -24.08
CA ASN A 761 -18.27 11.70 -25.18
C ASN A 761 -19.18 10.56 -24.68
N GLY A 762 -20.23 10.24 -25.43
CA GLY A 762 -21.16 9.17 -25.11
C GLY A 762 -22.18 9.51 -24.01
N ALA A 763 -23.00 8.52 -23.66
CA ALA A 763 -23.95 8.63 -22.56
C ALA A 763 -23.19 8.49 -21.23
N ARG A 764 -23.37 9.46 -20.32
CA ARG A 764 -22.61 9.56 -19.07
C ARG A 764 -23.54 9.65 -17.87
N ARG A 765 -23.06 9.17 -16.73
CA ARG A 765 -23.62 9.61 -15.44
C ARG A 765 -23.06 10.98 -15.11
N ILE A 766 -23.86 11.82 -14.46
CA ILE A 766 -23.41 13.13 -13.97
C ILE A 766 -23.47 13.08 -12.45
N GLN A 767 -22.35 12.81 -11.80
CA GLN A 767 -22.22 12.61 -10.36
C GLN A 767 -21.95 13.92 -9.64
N ASN A 768 -22.65 14.17 -8.54
CA ASN A 768 -22.36 15.28 -7.64
C ASN A 768 -21.18 14.94 -6.71
N LEU A 769 -20.23 15.87 -6.55
CA LEU A 769 -19.02 15.63 -5.76
C LEU A 769 -19.29 15.55 -4.26
N ALA A 770 -20.26 16.31 -3.73
CA ALA A 770 -20.57 16.31 -2.30
C ALA A 770 -21.25 15.01 -1.85
N SER A 771 -22.17 14.47 -2.67
CA SER A 771 -23.00 13.34 -2.27
C SER A 771 -22.58 11.99 -2.87
N GLY A 772 -21.77 11.98 -3.94
CA GLY A 772 -21.44 10.79 -4.71
C GLY A 772 -22.60 10.21 -5.53
N ARG A 773 -23.75 10.90 -5.59
CA ARG A 773 -24.96 10.46 -6.31
C ARG A 773 -25.03 11.03 -7.71
N VAL A 774 -25.83 10.41 -8.56
CA VAL A 774 -25.94 10.76 -9.98
C VAL A 774 -27.24 11.52 -10.29
N LEU A 775 -27.18 12.39 -11.29
CA LEU A 775 -28.30 13.14 -11.84
C LEU A 775 -29.30 12.19 -12.52
N GLY A 776 -30.55 12.17 -12.07
CA GLY A 776 -31.60 11.30 -12.58
C GLY A 776 -32.94 12.00 -12.76
N VAL A 777 -33.81 11.44 -13.61
CA VAL A 777 -35.19 11.92 -13.76
C VAL A 777 -36.09 11.12 -12.83
N THR A 778 -36.83 11.81 -11.96
CA THR A 778 -37.64 11.15 -10.93
C THR A 778 -38.58 10.10 -11.54
N ASN A 779 -38.61 8.91 -10.93
CA ASN A 779 -39.46 7.77 -11.34
C ASN A 779 -39.31 7.34 -12.81
N MET A 780 -38.15 7.58 -13.44
CA MET A 780 -37.93 7.32 -14.87
C MET A 780 -38.97 7.98 -15.78
N SER A 781 -39.58 9.08 -15.33
CA SER A 781 -40.66 9.73 -16.05
C SER A 781 -40.20 10.14 -17.45
N THR A 782 -41.11 10.07 -18.42
CA THR A 782 -40.92 10.63 -19.77
C THR A 782 -41.76 11.89 -19.97
N ALA A 783 -42.47 12.39 -18.95
CA ALA A 783 -43.30 13.58 -19.03
C ALA A 783 -42.49 14.88 -19.12
N ASP A 784 -43.07 15.92 -19.72
CA ASP A 784 -42.52 17.28 -19.65
C ASP A 784 -42.53 17.79 -18.21
N ASN A 785 -41.54 18.59 -17.84
CA ASN A 785 -41.37 19.15 -16.49
C ASN A 785 -41.18 18.12 -15.38
N ALA A 786 -40.87 16.85 -15.71
CA ALA A 786 -40.49 15.89 -14.67
C ALA A 786 -39.20 16.36 -13.98
N LEU A 787 -39.18 16.27 -12.64
CA LEU A 787 -38.09 16.75 -11.82
C LEU A 787 -36.80 15.98 -12.08
N VAL A 788 -35.71 16.72 -12.09
CA VAL A 788 -34.37 16.16 -12.06
C VAL A 788 -33.87 16.22 -10.61
N VAL A 789 -33.41 15.07 -10.12
CA VAL A 789 -32.99 14.84 -8.73
C VAL A 789 -31.61 14.19 -8.71
N GLN A 790 -30.98 14.11 -7.55
CA GLN A 790 -29.87 13.16 -7.35
C GLN A 790 -30.39 11.83 -6.82
N TRP A 791 -29.79 10.73 -7.26
CA TRP A 791 -30.13 9.37 -6.83
C TRP A 791 -28.90 8.46 -6.82
N ASP A 792 -28.96 7.35 -6.09
CA ASP A 792 -27.92 6.33 -6.16
C ASP A 792 -27.92 5.70 -7.56
N ASP A 793 -26.74 5.40 -8.14
CA ASP A 793 -26.72 4.77 -9.45
C ASP A 793 -27.20 3.32 -9.36
N ASN A 794 -28.40 3.08 -9.88
CA ASN A 794 -29.07 1.78 -9.95
C ASN A 794 -28.99 1.16 -11.36
N GLY A 795 -28.22 1.76 -12.28
CA GLY A 795 -28.01 1.25 -13.64
C GLY A 795 -29.11 1.60 -14.65
N THR A 796 -30.14 2.38 -14.30
CA THR A 796 -31.26 2.69 -15.21
C THR A 796 -30.93 3.81 -16.20
N ALA A 797 -31.64 3.83 -17.35
CA ALA A 797 -31.35 4.75 -18.46
C ALA A 797 -31.67 6.23 -18.17
N ASP A 798 -32.47 6.51 -17.13
CA ASP A 798 -32.86 7.88 -16.76
C ASP A 798 -31.76 8.64 -16.00
N HIS A 799 -30.68 7.99 -15.57
CA HIS A 799 -29.48 8.69 -15.10
C HIS A 799 -28.41 8.87 -16.20
N LEU A 800 -28.67 8.42 -17.44
CA LEU A 800 -27.72 8.54 -18.55
C LEU A 800 -28.01 9.83 -19.34
N TRP A 801 -26.98 10.64 -19.52
CA TRP A 801 -27.05 11.92 -20.22
C TRP A 801 -25.99 12.00 -21.31
N THR A 802 -26.40 12.30 -22.54
CA THR A 802 -25.51 12.53 -23.67
C THR A 802 -25.38 14.02 -23.93
N ALA A 803 -24.15 14.53 -23.97
CA ALA A 803 -23.90 15.92 -24.36
C ALA A 803 -24.06 16.08 -25.87
N VAL A 804 -24.94 16.99 -26.28
CA VAL A 804 -25.18 17.37 -27.67
C VAL A 804 -24.67 18.80 -27.86
N VAL A 805 -23.69 18.99 -28.72
CA VAL A 805 -23.10 20.30 -29.01
C VAL A 805 -24.14 21.22 -29.67
N ASP A 806 -24.20 22.47 -29.21
CA ASP A 806 -25.04 23.55 -29.73
C ASP A 806 -24.24 24.87 -29.73
N GLY A 807 -23.37 25.02 -30.72
CA GLY A 807 -22.45 26.14 -30.82
C GLY A 807 -21.49 26.20 -29.62
N ALA A 808 -21.55 27.29 -28.85
CA ALA A 808 -20.75 27.45 -27.63
C ALA A 808 -21.33 26.73 -26.40
N TYR A 809 -22.51 26.13 -26.53
CA TYR A 809 -23.25 25.47 -25.46
C TYR A 809 -23.41 23.97 -25.74
N LEU A 810 -23.93 23.28 -24.74
CA LEU A 810 -24.32 21.88 -24.75
C LEU A 810 -25.79 21.76 -24.35
N ARG A 811 -26.46 20.75 -24.90
CA ARG A 811 -27.72 20.24 -24.38
C ARG A 811 -27.46 18.85 -23.83
N LEU A 812 -27.95 18.57 -22.62
CA LEU A 812 -27.75 17.26 -21.97
C LEU A 812 -29.01 16.42 -22.19
N ARG A 813 -28.94 15.46 -23.12
CA ARG A 813 -30.07 14.61 -23.51
C ARG A 813 -30.14 13.35 -22.65
N ASN A 814 -31.28 13.12 -22.01
CA ASN A 814 -31.56 11.92 -21.24
C ASN A 814 -31.77 10.70 -22.15
N THR A 815 -31.14 9.57 -21.86
CA THR A 815 -31.25 8.35 -22.68
C THR A 815 -32.62 7.69 -22.58
N ASN A 816 -33.28 7.75 -21.42
CA ASN A 816 -34.60 7.12 -21.22
C ASN A 816 -35.72 7.87 -21.97
N SER A 817 -35.77 9.19 -21.85
CA SER A 817 -36.88 9.98 -22.41
C SER A 817 -36.58 10.64 -23.76
N GLY A 818 -35.30 10.76 -24.14
CA GLY A 818 -34.87 11.54 -25.31
C GLY A 818 -34.97 13.06 -25.13
N LYS A 819 -35.46 13.54 -23.98
CA LYS A 819 -35.59 14.96 -23.62
C LYS A 819 -34.29 15.52 -23.07
N VAL A 820 -34.20 16.84 -22.94
CA VAL A 820 -32.99 17.52 -22.45
C VAL A 820 -33.17 18.12 -21.07
N LEU A 821 -32.08 18.19 -20.31
CA LEU A 821 -32.03 18.93 -19.05
C LEU A 821 -32.31 20.40 -19.30
N GLY A 822 -33.24 20.97 -18.55
CA GLY A 822 -33.53 22.39 -18.60
C GLY A 822 -33.96 22.95 -17.26
N VAL A 823 -34.24 24.25 -17.27
CA VAL A 823 -34.65 25.03 -16.11
C VAL A 823 -36.14 25.32 -16.20
N GLU A 824 -36.87 25.00 -15.12
CA GLU A 824 -38.32 25.11 -15.08
C GLU A 824 -38.81 26.54 -15.40
N ASN A 825 -39.85 26.63 -16.23
CA ASN A 825 -40.52 27.88 -16.61
C ASN A 825 -39.58 28.98 -17.14
N ASN A 826 -38.43 28.60 -17.74
CA ASN A 826 -37.40 29.53 -18.18
C ASN A 826 -36.93 30.49 -17.04
N GLY A 827 -37.04 30.05 -15.78
CA GLY A 827 -36.66 30.85 -14.62
C GLY A 827 -35.16 31.09 -14.56
N THR A 828 -34.78 32.25 -14.04
CA THR A 828 -33.38 32.67 -13.95
C THR A 828 -32.89 32.84 -12.52
N GLY A 829 -33.78 32.77 -11.51
CA GLY A 829 -33.44 33.03 -10.11
C GLY A 829 -32.90 31.81 -9.35
N ASN A 830 -32.22 32.07 -8.23
CA ASN A 830 -31.80 31.03 -7.28
C ASN A 830 -33.00 30.20 -6.83
N GLY A 831 -32.83 28.88 -6.84
CA GLY A 831 -33.86 27.94 -6.39
C GLY A 831 -34.83 27.51 -7.47
N THR A 832 -34.66 27.98 -8.72
CA THR A 832 -35.44 27.46 -9.85
C THR A 832 -35.06 26.00 -10.11
N ARG A 833 -36.06 25.12 -10.27
CA ARG A 833 -35.85 23.68 -10.37
C ARG A 833 -35.30 23.27 -11.72
N ALA A 834 -34.43 22.26 -11.72
CA ALA A 834 -34.03 21.54 -12.91
C ALA A 834 -35.07 20.46 -13.26
N VAL A 835 -35.43 20.40 -14.53
CA VAL A 835 -36.45 19.50 -15.08
C VAL A 835 -35.98 18.93 -16.42
N GLN A 836 -36.63 17.87 -16.90
CA GLN A 836 -36.47 17.47 -18.30
C GLN A 836 -37.52 18.13 -19.19
N LEU A 837 -37.13 18.47 -20.42
CA LEU A 837 -37.95 19.22 -21.36
C LEU A 837 -37.74 18.78 -22.81
N PRO A 838 -38.72 19.01 -23.71
CA PRO A 838 -38.54 18.79 -25.15
C PRO A 838 -37.35 19.60 -25.69
N ASP A 839 -36.65 19.03 -26.65
CA ASP A 839 -35.41 19.58 -27.19
C ASP A 839 -35.69 20.64 -28.28
N THR A 840 -35.98 21.87 -27.87
CA THR A 840 -36.34 22.99 -28.76
C THR A 840 -35.21 23.99 -29.00
N GLY A 841 -34.03 23.80 -28.38
CA GLY A 841 -32.87 24.70 -28.51
C GLY A 841 -32.96 26.03 -27.74
N SER A 842 -33.96 26.23 -26.87
CA SER A 842 -34.11 27.46 -26.08
C SER A 842 -33.08 27.61 -24.94
N ASN A 843 -32.81 28.84 -24.49
CA ASN A 843 -31.75 29.17 -23.52
C ASN A 843 -31.83 28.41 -22.18
N ASP A 844 -33.02 28.15 -21.67
CA ASP A 844 -33.26 27.39 -20.43
C ASP A 844 -32.83 25.92 -20.51
N ARG A 845 -32.45 25.42 -21.69
CA ARG A 845 -32.01 24.04 -21.93
C ARG A 845 -30.55 23.96 -22.39
N ARG A 846 -29.84 25.10 -22.40
CA ARG A 846 -28.46 25.21 -22.86
C ARG A 846 -27.52 25.39 -21.68
N TRP A 847 -26.43 24.65 -21.70
CA TRP A 847 -25.48 24.56 -20.61
C TRP A 847 -24.06 24.76 -21.13
N ARG A 848 -23.18 25.27 -20.29
CA ARG A 848 -21.73 25.26 -20.53
C ARG A 848 -21.02 24.61 -19.36
N LEU A 849 -19.93 23.92 -19.65
CA LEU A 849 -19.09 23.30 -18.63
C LEU A 849 -17.96 24.24 -18.29
N ARG A 850 -17.78 24.53 -17.00
CA ARG A 850 -16.64 25.30 -16.50
C ARG A 850 -15.77 24.42 -15.63
N TYR A 851 -14.56 24.13 -16.11
CA TYR A 851 -13.62 23.27 -15.41
C TYR A 851 -13.24 23.87 -14.06
N SER A 852 -13.26 23.02 -13.03
CA SER A 852 -13.11 23.43 -11.63
C SER A 852 -11.97 22.68 -10.91
N GLY A 853 -11.15 21.93 -11.65
CA GLY A 853 -10.09 21.06 -11.10
C GLY A 853 -10.54 19.61 -10.93
N ASN A 854 -9.57 18.69 -10.84
CA ASN A 854 -9.78 17.26 -10.53
C ASN A 854 -10.84 16.55 -11.41
N GLY A 855 -10.99 16.96 -12.67
CA GLY A 855 -11.98 16.40 -13.60
C GLY A 855 -13.43 16.79 -13.30
N CYS A 856 -13.66 17.79 -12.43
CA CYS A 856 -14.97 18.29 -12.07
C CYS A 856 -15.31 19.59 -12.82
N PHE A 857 -16.60 19.78 -13.08
CA PHE A 857 -17.15 20.89 -13.82
C PHE A 857 -18.31 21.51 -13.05
N ARG A 858 -18.46 22.83 -13.22
CA ARG A 858 -19.73 23.51 -12.98
C ARG A 858 -20.55 23.46 -14.26
N ILE A 859 -21.81 23.06 -14.15
CA ILE A 859 -22.74 23.03 -15.28
C ILE A 859 -23.56 24.31 -15.20
N GLN A 860 -23.20 25.30 -16.01
CA GLN A 860 -23.77 26.65 -15.95
C GLN A 860 -24.84 26.84 -17.02
N SER A 861 -26.01 27.31 -16.62
CA SER A 861 -27.11 27.61 -17.54
C SER A 861 -26.77 28.82 -18.41
N ALA A 862 -27.12 28.74 -19.69
CA ALA A 862 -27.12 29.90 -20.58
C ALA A 862 -28.19 30.93 -20.16
N ASN A 863 -29.21 30.50 -19.41
CA ASN A 863 -30.28 31.35 -18.92
C ASN A 863 -29.97 31.81 -17.49
N GLY A 864 -29.57 33.07 -17.33
CA GLY A 864 -29.29 33.67 -16.03
C GLY A 864 -27.90 33.37 -15.43
N GLY A 865 -27.08 32.53 -16.07
CA GLY A 865 -25.67 32.32 -15.70
C GLY A 865 -25.43 31.59 -14.37
N ARG A 866 -26.45 30.96 -13.80
CA ARG A 866 -26.36 30.17 -12.57
C ARG A 866 -25.90 28.74 -12.85
N VAL A 867 -25.40 28.05 -11.83
CA VAL A 867 -24.90 26.67 -11.93
C VAL A 867 -25.88 25.68 -11.33
N LEU A 868 -25.84 24.42 -11.79
CA LEU A 868 -26.57 23.33 -11.16
C LEU A 868 -26.03 23.08 -9.74
N GLY A 869 -26.93 22.99 -8.78
CA GLY A 869 -26.64 22.67 -7.39
C GLY A 869 -27.69 21.74 -6.78
N VAL A 870 -27.32 21.06 -5.70
CA VAL A 870 -28.24 20.21 -4.95
C VAL A 870 -28.93 21.05 -3.87
N THR A 871 -30.26 20.93 -3.78
CA THR A 871 -31.04 21.68 -2.78
C THR A 871 -30.48 21.49 -1.36
N GLY A 872 -30.16 22.60 -0.70
CA GLY A 872 -29.61 22.63 0.65
C GLY A 872 -28.30 21.86 0.85
N ALA A 873 -27.51 21.63 -0.21
CA ALA A 873 -26.33 20.76 -0.20
C ALA A 873 -26.61 19.35 0.36
N SER A 874 -27.85 18.88 0.20
CA SER A 874 -28.30 17.60 0.76
C SER A 874 -27.51 16.43 0.17
N THR A 875 -27.21 15.43 0.99
CA THR A 875 -26.69 14.13 0.54
C THR A 875 -27.77 13.06 0.53
N ALA A 876 -29.06 13.41 0.58
CA ALA A 876 -30.14 12.43 0.54
C ALA A 876 -30.51 12.05 -0.91
N GLN A 877 -30.94 10.80 -1.11
CA GLN A 877 -31.58 10.39 -2.36
C GLN A 877 -32.88 11.17 -2.58
N GLY A 878 -33.14 11.56 -3.83
CA GLY A 878 -34.34 12.32 -4.21
C GLY A 878 -34.23 13.82 -3.96
N ALA A 879 -33.11 14.32 -3.46
CA ALA A 879 -32.91 15.77 -3.33
C ALA A 879 -32.97 16.43 -4.71
N GLN A 880 -33.74 17.51 -4.79
CA GLN A 880 -33.97 18.25 -6.04
C GLN A 880 -32.70 18.95 -6.52
N ILE A 881 -32.55 19.02 -7.84
CA ILE A 881 -31.52 19.83 -8.47
C ILE A 881 -32.11 21.18 -8.84
N LEU A 882 -31.35 22.23 -8.56
CA LEU A 882 -31.74 23.62 -8.73
C LEU A 882 -30.67 24.35 -9.54
N VAL A 883 -31.00 25.52 -10.09
CA VAL A 883 -29.99 26.51 -10.47
C VAL A 883 -29.76 27.50 -9.32
N TRP A 884 -28.49 27.79 -9.05
CA TRP A 884 -28.06 28.68 -7.97
C TRP A 884 -26.78 29.44 -8.35
N ASP A 885 -26.53 30.56 -7.68
CA ASP A 885 -25.28 31.31 -7.80
C ASP A 885 -24.11 30.43 -7.31
N ASP A 886 -23.02 30.39 -8.06
CA ASP A 886 -21.85 29.61 -7.68
C ASP A 886 -21.20 30.18 -6.41
N ASN A 887 -21.24 29.40 -5.33
CA ASN A 887 -20.72 29.74 -4.00
C ASN A 887 -19.41 28.97 -3.67
N GLY A 888 -18.86 28.21 -4.61
CA GLY A 888 -17.62 27.46 -4.41
C GLY A 888 -17.75 26.12 -3.70
N THR A 889 -18.94 25.66 -3.33
CA THR A 889 -19.12 24.41 -2.56
C THR A 889 -19.26 23.18 -3.46
N ASN A 890 -18.93 22.00 -2.91
CA ASN A 890 -18.88 20.74 -3.65
C ASN A 890 -20.24 20.27 -4.18
N ASP A 891 -21.35 20.75 -3.64
CA ASP A 891 -22.70 20.43 -4.13
C ASP A 891 -23.02 21.11 -5.48
N HIS A 892 -22.18 22.05 -5.94
CA HIS A 892 -22.24 22.63 -7.28
C HIS A 892 -21.22 22.00 -8.26
N LEU A 893 -20.39 21.07 -7.77
CA LEU A 893 -19.38 20.39 -8.58
C LEU A 893 -19.90 19.05 -9.07
N TRP A 894 -19.80 18.88 -10.39
CA TRP A 894 -20.28 17.69 -11.08
C TRP A 894 -19.13 17.01 -11.83
N ARG A 895 -19.12 15.69 -11.79
CA ARG A 895 -18.20 14.86 -12.54
C ARG A 895 -19.01 13.97 -13.48
N PHE A 896 -18.56 13.88 -14.73
CA PHE A 896 -19.10 12.89 -15.65
C PHE A 896 -18.47 11.53 -15.30
N LEU A 897 -19.19 10.42 -15.47
CA LEU A 897 -18.67 9.05 -15.34
C LEU A 897 -18.93 8.33 -16.66
#